data_AF-E9F2V3-F1
#
_entry.id   AF-E9F2V3-F1
#
_cell.length_a   1.000
_cell.length_b   1.000
_cell.length_c   1.000
_cell.angle_alpha   90.00
_cell.angle_beta   90.00
_cell.angle_gamma   90.00
#
_symmetry.space_group_name_H-M   'P 1'
#
loop_
_entity.id
_entity.type
_entity.pdbx_description
1 polymer ?
#
loop_
_entity_poly.entity_id
_entity_poly.type
_entity_poly.pdbx_seq_one_letter_code
_entity_poly.pdbx_strand_id
1 'polypeptide(L)'
;MLPSSLKSIYQQYKADTDSVANWLATTANANGYQDNASSSNNVLAKSGRVKGKARKQAKASGQPQPGNLANKTSRIIRVRDFEPMASHIAKLDSVKVPHDLSVALERVIWVRKNFLKRLLDSGAEIEPGSDERHSFFVGVLEKVRNCLKPLMETGSFNADEAAEKAGEKSQEAFKNMFDVLQVYAPSESFLNAPDVAPKSATVLEYTVEQDESMEDAIFALVTLLGDYSRLRQEIKSLWADYEANRLDLAAAAVATNMAFELARSMEDEIAPIIRKHDGEAGELATTYFMGLCNLYGIDAGDKQPGDAYNLQAYDLAQLCLATTSTLLTSYATGTSPTVVINYYNGKFGWYDEELGAKGKTNRAKWDQDKNAMLEILPDLHFLSSNMGTGAVEDELIRGIGALMRDPDGDTPLWLSWAAQIYLDVLQSLGPNCGRGFDEMKQESLKIKKAMLNVPSSLERSRVLKAATKWDKDPIRACRIQMVKLGQLSGTMPPAWRFLRRNPIHCGLLLHNMRVNLHLSGVAYAATPGAVMCTTQLYQALRQEKLLSDQLAWEDVETFWKMQGDSAFFVGDPPKNREAYFKNYCLCLGVSVSNWAPTKRKGKVNVNTANRRNMKFNGWVSLVINRRLAPIGERLPLSSDLIEGILIEGRRHETMDGKGHIQPETKGKAKDEPIDSVSLPPAALIRKLALNIHAEIPDIRFNYFTMHRSVWSFLTELKEEFTRLWGARFLQYIPTEDKLPYVVGYVFSTAAGQKGLTSDEKGEAVDAGIDAAAKLMRKFLEDGHGRAVKEQVETEVEPEELKDADFEEFLDPWRLDTLMKKLKRESQAGRGSGRGGAEEDCHMQ
;
A
#
# COMPACT_ATOMS: atom_id res chain seq x y z
N MET A 1 1.46 -16.23 17.68
CA MET A 1 1.60 -14.77 17.83
C MET A 1 2.44 -14.30 16.67
N LEU A 2 2.08 -13.19 16.02
CA LEU A 2 3.01 -12.50 15.13
C LEU A 2 4.14 -11.91 16.00
N PRO A 3 5.38 -11.86 15.50
CA PRO A 3 6.42 -11.04 16.12
C PRO A 3 5.89 -9.62 16.24
N SER A 4 6.28 -8.89 17.28
CA SER A 4 6.14 -7.45 17.25
C SER A 4 7.07 -6.93 16.16
N SER A 5 6.50 -6.43 15.07
CA SER A 5 7.25 -5.60 14.11
C SER A 5 7.98 -4.49 14.87
N LEU A 6 9.14 -4.04 14.38
CA LEU A 6 9.78 -2.85 14.93
C LEU A 6 8.79 -1.69 14.74
N LYS A 7 8.28 -1.23 15.86
CA LYS A 7 7.26 -0.19 15.93
C LYS A 7 7.89 1.19 15.63
N SER A 8 7.07 2.25 15.58
CA SER A 8 7.61 3.62 15.60
C SER A 8 8.63 3.78 16.73
N ILE A 9 9.59 4.69 16.60
CA ILE A 9 10.64 4.91 17.62
C ILE A 9 9.99 5.12 18.99
N TYR A 10 8.90 5.89 19.03
CA TYR A 10 8.13 6.12 20.25
C TYR A 10 7.53 4.84 20.84
N GLN A 11 6.87 4.03 20.01
CA GLN A 11 6.30 2.75 20.45
C GLN A 11 7.37 1.75 20.87
N GLN A 12 8.53 1.74 20.23
CA GLN A 12 9.65 0.88 20.63
C GLN A 12 10.19 1.30 22.00
N TYR A 13 10.34 2.60 22.25
CA TYR A 13 10.68 3.14 23.57
C TYR A 13 9.68 2.71 24.66
N LYS A 14 8.37 2.81 24.37
CA LYS A 14 7.33 2.36 25.30
C LYS A 14 7.37 0.85 25.50
N ALA A 15 7.54 0.08 24.44
CA ALA A 15 7.63 -1.38 24.51
C ALA A 15 8.83 -1.85 25.34
N ASP A 16 9.98 -1.18 25.24
CA ASP A 16 11.14 -1.46 26.08
C ASP A 16 10.86 -1.16 27.55
N THR A 17 10.25 -0.01 27.82
CA THR A 17 9.88 0.43 29.18
C THR A 17 8.88 -0.54 29.81
N ASP A 18 7.85 -0.95 29.06
CA ASP A 18 6.84 -1.92 29.51
C ASP A 18 7.45 -3.32 29.65
N SER A 19 8.42 -3.71 28.82
CA SER A 19 9.13 -4.99 28.95
C SER A 19 9.93 -5.06 30.26
N VAL A 20 10.59 -3.97 30.65
CA VAL A 20 11.25 -3.82 31.95
C VAL A 20 10.25 -3.94 33.10
N ALA A 21 9.15 -3.20 33.04
CA ALA A 21 8.10 -3.23 34.06
C ALA A 21 7.48 -4.62 34.22
N ASN A 22 7.12 -5.24 33.11
CA ASN A 22 6.49 -6.55 33.04
C ASN A 22 7.43 -7.63 33.59
N TRP A 23 8.70 -7.64 33.19
CA TRP A 23 9.65 -8.60 33.72
C TRP A 23 9.91 -8.42 35.21
N LEU A 24 10.08 -7.18 35.69
CA LEU A 24 10.26 -6.90 37.12
C LEU A 24 9.08 -7.42 37.93
N ALA A 25 7.85 -7.09 37.56
CA ALA A 25 6.68 -7.51 38.32
C ALA A 25 6.38 -8.99 38.21
N THR A 26 6.47 -9.59 37.03
CA THR A 26 6.21 -11.03 36.87
C THR A 26 7.26 -11.85 37.62
N THR A 27 8.53 -11.47 37.53
CA THR A 27 9.63 -12.19 38.19
C THR A 27 9.62 -11.97 39.70
N ALA A 28 9.40 -10.75 40.19
CA ALA A 28 9.32 -10.49 41.62
C ALA A 28 8.14 -11.25 42.25
N ASN A 29 6.94 -11.18 41.64
CA ASN A 29 5.75 -11.87 42.15
C ASN A 29 5.91 -13.40 42.12
N ALA A 30 6.50 -13.95 41.06
CA ALA A 30 6.78 -15.38 40.96
C ALA A 30 7.75 -15.88 42.05
N ASN A 31 8.60 -14.99 42.57
CA ASN A 31 9.58 -15.27 43.62
C ASN A 31 9.17 -14.69 44.98
N GLY A 32 7.88 -14.61 45.26
CA GLY A 32 7.34 -14.33 46.59
C GLY A 32 7.39 -12.88 47.05
N TYR A 33 7.68 -11.92 46.15
CA TYR A 33 7.53 -10.50 46.45
C TYR A 33 6.05 -10.19 46.67
N GLN A 34 5.68 -9.83 47.91
CA GLN A 34 4.35 -9.30 48.23
C GLN A 34 4.50 -7.82 48.52
N ASP A 35 3.84 -7.01 47.70
CA ASP A 35 3.87 -5.56 47.86
C ASP A 35 3.02 -5.14 49.06
N ASN A 36 3.68 -4.80 50.18
CA ASN A 36 3.01 -4.40 51.43
C ASN A 36 2.28 -3.04 51.32
N ALA A 37 2.30 -2.37 50.15
CA ALA A 37 1.64 -1.07 49.93
C ALA A 37 0.46 -1.08 48.92
N SER A 38 0.12 -2.21 48.27
CA SER A 38 -0.74 -2.20 47.07
C SER A 38 -2.04 -3.02 47.14
N SER A 39 -2.48 -3.44 48.33
CA SER A 39 -3.74 -4.17 48.50
C SER A 39 -5.01 -3.34 48.22
N SER A 40 -4.90 -2.02 47.99
CA SER A 40 -6.06 -1.11 47.86
C SER A 40 -6.15 -0.28 46.58
N ASN A 41 -5.14 -0.24 45.70
CA ASN A 41 -5.13 0.67 44.53
C ASN A 41 -4.83 0.01 43.16
N ASN A 42 -4.92 -1.31 43.02
CA ASN A 42 -4.84 -1.97 41.71
C ASN A 42 -6.09 -1.62 40.86
N VAL A 43 -6.03 -0.51 40.13
CA VAL A 43 -7.06 -0.16 39.15
C VAL A 43 -6.91 -1.12 37.96
N LEU A 44 -7.94 -1.95 37.74
CA LEU A 44 -8.08 -2.71 36.49
C LEU A 44 -8.28 -1.71 35.35
N ALA A 45 -7.25 -1.53 34.52
CA ALA A 45 -7.43 -0.82 33.26
C ALA A 45 -8.33 -1.68 32.36
N LYS A 46 -9.60 -1.26 32.19
CA LYS A 46 -10.44 -1.80 31.12
C LYS A 46 -9.86 -1.29 29.81
N SER A 47 -9.19 -2.16 29.06
CA SER A 47 -8.88 -1.94 27.64
C SER A 47 -10.12 -1.33 26.98
N GLY A 48 -9.99 -0.12 26.45
CA GLY A 48 -11.06 0.59 25.76
C GLY A 48 -11.73 -0.35 24.77
N ARG A 49 -13.01 -0.65 25.01
CA ARG A 49 -13.83 -1.42 24.08
C ARG A 49 -13.84 -0.65 22.77
N VAL A 50 -13.33 -1.25 21.69
CA VAL A 50 -13.61 -0.77 20.34
C VAL A 50 -15.12 -0.56 20.23
N LYS A 51 -15.53 0.70 20.01
CA LYS A 51 -16.95 1.11 19.94
C LYS A 51 -17.72 0.11 19.09
N GLY A 52 -18.92 -0.27 19.52
CA GLY A 52 -19.76 -1.30 18.89
C GLY A 52 -20.08 -1.10 17.40
N LYS A 53 -19.74 0.06 16.83
CA LYS A 53 -19.77 0.35 15.39
C LYS A 53 -18.70 -0.44 14.62
N ALA A 54 -17.42 -0.35 15.00
CA ALA A 54 -16.31 -1.02 14.30
C ALA A 54 -16.41 -2.56 14.33
N ARG A 55 -16.94 -3.15 15.41
CA ARG A 55 -17.20 -4.60 15.51
C ARG A 55 -18.38 -5.08 14.66
N LYS A 56 -19.41 -4.26 14.46
CA LYS A 56 -20.51 -4.56 13.51
C LYS A 56 -20.07 -4.30 12.05
N GLN A 57 -19.20 -3.32 11.82
CA GLN A 57 -18.71 -2.93 10.49
C GLN A 57 -17.71 -3.93 9.89
N ALA A 58 -16.84 -4.54 10.69
CA ALA A 58 -15.96 -5.65 10.24
C ALA A 58 -16.77 -6.89 9.78
N LYS A 59 -17.96 -7.10 10.35
CA LYS A 59 -18.89 -8.17 9.93
C LYS A 59 -19.66 -7.83 8.65
N ALA A 60 -19.80 -6.55 8.31
CA ALA A 60 -20.56 -6.08 7.14
C ALA A 60 -19.70 -5.85 5.88
N SER A 61 -18.38 -5.71 6.03
CA SER A 61 -17.45 -5.32 4.95
C SER A 61 -16.62 -6.47 4.35
N GLY A 62 -16.76 -7.71 4.86
CA GLY A 62 -16.09 -8.89 4.29
C GLY A 62 -14.55 -8.86 4.38
N GLN A 63 -13.97 -8.02 5.25
CA GLN A 63 -12.53 -8.00 5.51
C GLN A 63 -12.09 -9.22 6.34
N PRO A 64 -10.86 -9.74 6.13
CA PRO A 64 -10.33 -10.82 6.94
C PRO A 64 -10.28 -10.41 8.42
N GLN A 65 -10.82 -11.26 9.30
CA GLN A 65 -10.78 -11.01 10.74
C GLN A 65 -9.34 -11.16 11.27
N PRO A 66 -8.82 -10.19 12.05
CA PRO A 66 -7.78 -10.54 12.99
C PRO A 66 -8.37 -11.52 14.01
N GLY A 67 -7.71 -12.66 14.20
CA GLY A 67 -8.15 -13.73 15.09
C GLY A 67 -8.49 -13.21 16.49
N ASN A 68 -9.48 -13.87 17.13
CA ASN A 68 -9.98 -13.58 18.47
C ASN A 68 -8.88 -13.08 19.42
N LEU A 69 -8.85 -11.77 19.69
CA LEU A 69 -8.08 -11.18 20.78
C LEU A 69 -8.69 -11.68 22.09
N ALA A 70 -7.97 -12.56 22.79
CA ALA A 70 -8.27 -12.95 24.15
C ALA A 70 -8.35 -11.69 25.05
N ASN A 71 -9.32 -11.66 25.97
CA ASN A 71 -9.45 -10.60 26.96
C ASN A 71 -8.14 -10.44 27.76
N LYS A 72 -7.37 -9.39 27.49
CA LYS A 72 -6.18 -9.00 28.27
C LYS A 72 -6.61 -8.22 29.51
N THR A 73 -6.15 -8.63 30.69
CA THR A 73 -6.19 -7.82 31.93
C THR A 73 -4.83 -7.17 32.12
N SER A 74 -4.78 -5.84 32.06
CA SER A 74 -3.56 -5.05 32.34
C SER A 74 -3.56 -4.54 33.78
N ARG A 75 -2.41 -4.59 34.45
CA ARG A 75 -2.17 -3.99 35.77
C ARG A 75 -1.16 -2.84 35.65
N ILE A 76 -1.45 -1.72 36.31
CA ILE A 76 -0.57 -0.54 36.27
C ILE A 76 0.48 -0.65 37.39
N ILE A 77 1.76 -0.41 37.08
CA ILE A 77 2.87 -0.32 38.05
C ILE A 77 3.42 1.11 38.04
N ARG A 78 3.79 1.65 39.21
CA ARG A 78 4.45 2.95 39.29
C ARG A 78 5.95 2.80 39.15
N VAL A 79 6.60 3.77 38.50
CA VAL A 79 8.07 3.83 38.36
C VAL A 79 8.78 3.60 39.70
N ARG A 80 8.31 4.24 40.77
CA ARG A 80 8.90 4.13 42.12
C ARG A 80 8.96 2.69 42.67
N ASP A 81 8.11 1.78 42.16
CA ASP A 81 8.03 0.41 42.64
C ASP A 81 9.07 -0.49 41.94
N PHE A 82 9.77 0.00 40.91
CA PHE A 82 10.76 -0.77 40.14
C PHE A 82 11.99 -1.11 40.96
N GLU A 83 12.55 -0.14 41.70
CA GLU A 83 13.76 -0.31 42.53
C GLU A 83 13.56 -1.36 43.63
N PRO A 84 12.45 -1.35 44.41
CA PRO A 84 12.12 -2.41 45.35
C PRO A 84 12.04 -3.81 44.71
N MET A 85 11.37 -3.94 43.56
CA MET A 85 11.27 -5.23 42.85
C MET A 85 12.63 -5.73 42.36
N ALA A 86 13.43 -4.85 41.76
CA ALA A 86 14.78 -5.18 41.29
C ALA A 86 15.69 -5.60 42.46
N SER A 87 15.60 -4.91 43.60
CA SER A 87 16.37 -5.23 44.80
C SER A 87 15.98 -6.58 45.42
N HIS A 88 14.71 -6.99 45.33
CA HIS A 88 14.28 -8.32 45.73
C HIS A 88 14.84 -9.40 44.80
N ILE A 89 14.72 -9.19 43.48
CA ILE A 89 15.23 -10.12 42.46
C ILE A 89 16.74 -10.30 42.57
N ALA A 90 17.50 -9.22 42.83
CA ALA A 90 18.95 -9.24 42.96
C ALA A 90 19.48 -10.16 44.09
N LYS A 91 18.63 -10.50 45.07
CA LYS A 91 18.96 -11.41 46.18
C LYS A 91 18.74 -12.89 45.84
N LEU A 92 18.23 -13.19 44.64
CA LEU A 92 17.90 -14.55 44.21
C LEU A 92 19.03 -15.11 43.34
N ASP A 93 19.69 -16.17 43.81
CA ASP A 93 20.78 -16.83 43.06
C ASP A 93 20.28 -17.62 41.83
N SER A 94 18.97 -17.85 41.72
CA SER A 94 18.34 -18.71 40.71
C SER A 94 17.85 -17.96 39.46
N VAL A 95 17.90 -16.62 39.45
CA VAL A 95 17.32 -15.79 38.38
C VAL A 95 18.44 -15.21 37.51
N LYS A 96 18.30 -15.34 36.18
CA LYS A 96 19.15 -14.65 35.20
C LYS A 96 18.32 -13.63 34.42
N VAL A 97 18.90 -12.48 34.12
CA VAL A 97 18.26 -11.45 33.30
C VAL A 97 18.36 -11.86 31.83
N PRO A 98 17.24 -11.96 31.08
CA PRO A 98 17.29 -12.20 29.65
C PRO A 98 18.10 -11.13 28.90
N HIS A 99 18.80 -11.53 27.84
CA HIS A 99 19.64 -10.63 27.04
C HIS A 99 18.83 -9.46 26.45
N ASP A 100 17.70 -9.75 25.79
CA ASP A 100 16.84 -8.73 25.16
C ASP A 100 16.36 -7.68 26.17
N LEU A 101 16.14 -8.09 27.42
CA LEU A 101 15.74 -7.20 28.50
C LEU A 101 16.89 -6.29 28.97
N SER A 102 18.11 -6.84 29.00
CA SER A 102 19.33 -6.07 29.30
C SER A 102 19.56 -4.98 28.26
N VAL A 103 19.37 -5.31 26.98
CA VAL A 103 19.44 -4.35 25.86
C VAL A 103 18.34 -3.29 25.98
N ALA A 104 17.09 -3.69 26.24
CA ALA A 104 15.97 -2.77 26.41
C ALA A 104 16.21 -1.78 27.57
N LEU A 105 16.70 -2.25 28.72
CA LEU A 105 17.00 -1.40 29.88
C LEU A 105 18.11 -0.38 29.58
N GLU A 106 19.23 -0.82 29.00
CA GLU A 106 20.34 0.06 28.65
C GLU A 106 19.95 1.08 27.57
N ARG A 107 19.16 0.66 26.57
CA ARG A 107 18.67 1.54 25.50
C ARG A 107 17.76 2.64 26.03
N VAL A 108 16.81 2.30 26.90
CA VAL A 108 15.90 3.30 27.51
C VAL A 108 16.69 4.32 28.36
N ILE A 109 17.64 3.85 29.18
CA ILE A 109 18.50 4.72 29.98
C ILE A 109 19.31 5.65 29.07
N TRP A 110 19.97 5.10 28.06
CA TRP A 110 20.84 5.86 27.16
C TRP A 110 20.05 6.94 26.41
N VAL A 111 18.87 6.60 25.88
CA VAL A 111 18.05 7.55 25.10
C VAL A 111 17.57 8.69 25.97
N ARG A 112 16.99 8.39 27.14
CA ARG A 112 16.45 9.44 28.03
C ARG A 112 17.56 10.35 28.54
N LYS A 113 18.68 9.77 28.99
CA LYS A 113 19.83 10.54 29.50
C LYS A 113 20.45 11.46 28.46
N ASN A 114 20.65 10.97 27.23
CA ASN A 114 21.25 11.78 26.17
C ASN A 114 20.25 12.73 25.51
N PHE A 115 18.95 12.41 25.51
CA PHE A 115 17.91 13.30 25.01
C PHE A 115 17.79 14.55 25.88
N LEU A 116 17.67 14.41 27.21
CA LEU A 116 17.58 15.58 28.09
C LEU A 116 18.84 16.44 28.02
N LYS A 117 20.02 15.81 27.99
CA LYS A 117 21.28 16.55 27.80
C LYS A 117 21.25 17.38 26.51
N ARG A 118 20.80 16.81 25.38
CA ARG A 118 20.67 17.55 24.12
C ARG A 118 19.56 18.60 24.15
N LEU A 119 18.46 18.35 24.87
CA LEU A 119 17.37 19.31 25.05
C LEU A 119 17.82 20.53 25.88
N LEU A 120 18.60 20.31 26.93
CA LEU A 120 19.22 21.35 27.75
C LEU A 120 20.32 22.10 26.99
N ASP A 121 21.20 21.37 26.28
CA ASP A 121 22.19 21.95 25.38
C ASP A 121 21.50 22.76 24.25
N SER A 122 20.23 22.47 23.94
CA SER A 122 19.41 23.20 22.97
C SER A 122 18.73 24.45 23.53
N GLY A 123 18.95 24.81 24.79
CA GLY A 123 18.42 26.04 25.38
C GLY A 123 16.91 26.05 25.59
N ALA A 124 16.24 24.89 25.53
CA ALA A 124 14.83 24.78 25.83
C ALA A 124 14.58 25.10 27.31
N GLU A 125 13.66 26.03 27.61
CA GLU A 125 13.21 26.27 28.97
C GLU A 125 12.38 25.07 29.44
N ILE A 126 12.99 24.22 30.26
CA ILE A 126 12.30 23.10 30.89
C ILE A 126 11.66 23.64 32.17
N GLU A 127 10.36 23.37 32.37
CA GLU A 127 9.69 23.69 33.62
C GLU A 127 10.49 23.13 34.80
N PRO A 128 10.71 23.89 35.90
CA PRO A 128 11.56 23.44 37.01
C PRO A 128 11.19 22.06 37.58
N GLY A 129 9.92 21.66 37.50
CA GLY A 129 9.43 20.35 37.96
C GLY A 129 9.43 19.23 36.90
N SER A 130 9.78 19.49 35.64
CA SER A 130 9.91 18.46 34.60
C SER A 130 11.29 17.81 34.64
N ASP A 131 12.36 18.60 34.86
CA ASP A 131 13.73 18.10 35.04
C ASP A 131 13.83 17.16 36.27
N GLU A 132 13.17 17.51 37.37
CA GLU A 132 13.10 16.66 38.57
C GLU A 132 12.42 15.31 38.28
N ARG A 133 11.34 15.29 37.48
CA ARG A 133 10.63 14.07 37.09
C ARG A 133 11.44 13.21 36.13
N HIS A 134 12.12 13.81 35.16
CA HIS A 134 13.02 13.10 34.27
C HIS A 134 14.20 12.48 35.03
N SER A 135 14.87 13.30 35.84
CA SER A 135 15.99 12.87 36.68
C SER A 135 15.56 11.76 37.64
N PHE A 136 14.35 11.82 38.17
CA PHE A 136 13.75 10.74 38.96
C PHE A 136 13.55 9.45 38.12
N PHE A 137 12.95 9.54 36.93
CA PHE A 137 12.71 8.37 36.08
C PHE A 137 14.01 7.68 35.65
N VAL A 138 14.97 8.44 35.11
CA VAL A 138 16.27 7.91 34.70
C VAL A 138 17.04 7.38 35.91
N GLY A 139 17.01 8.09 37.03
CA GLY A 139 17.65 7.66 38.28
C GLY A 139 17.11 6.31 38.79
N VAL A 140 15.79 6.08 38.71
CA VAL A 140 15.19 4.79 39.06
C VAL A 140 15.69 3.68 38.12
N LEU A 141 15.72 3.91 36.81
CA LEU A 141 16.20 2.90 35.86
C LEU A 141 17.70 2.61 36.03
N GLU A 142 18.53 3.61 36.29
CA GLU A 142 19.95 3.42 36.60
C GLU A 142 20.14 2.59 37.87
N LYS A 143 19.32 2.80 38.91
CA LYS A 143 19.34 1.97 40.11
C LYS A 143 18.89 0.53 39.84
N VAL A 144 17.81 0.33 39.07
CA VAL A 144 17.36 -1.00 38.63
C VAL A 144 18.50 -1.72 37.90
N ARG A 145 19.16 -1.06 36.96
CA ARG A 145 20.34 -1.57 36.26
C ARG A 145 21.44 -1.97 37.23
N ASN A 146 21.76 -1.11 38.20
CA ASN A 146 22.82 -1.40 39.18
C ASN A 146 22.48 -2.61 40.07
N CYS A 147 21.22 -2.78 40.49
CA CYS A 147 20.76 -3.94 41.25
C CYS A 147 20.84 -5.24 40.44
N LEU A 148 20.48 -5.20 39.16
CA LEU A 148 20.43 -6.37 38.29
C LEU A 148 21.77 -6.72 37.64
N LYS A 149 22.75 -5.80 37.65
CA LYS A 149 24.08 -5.97 37.04
C LYS A 149 24.78 -7.30 37.38
N PRO A 150 24.74 -7.83 38.62
CA PRO A 150 25.34 -9.13 38.94
C PRO A 150 24.66 -10.33 38.25
N LEU A 151 23.40 -10.17 37.81
CA LEU A 151 22.57 -11.19 37.19
C LEU A 151 22.50 -11.07 35.66
N MET A 152 23.17 -10.05 35.09
CA MET A 152 23.26 -9.81 33.64
C MET A 152 24.51 -10.48 33.09
N GLU A 153 24.40 -11.07 31.89
CA GLU A 153 25.58 -11.59 31.18
C GLU A 153 26.49 -10.43 30.73
N THR A 154 27.81 -10.62 30.84
CA THR A 154 28.78 -9.58 30.50
C THR A 154 28.87 -9.41 28.98
N GLY A 155 28.44 -8.26 28.46
CA GLY A 155 28.72 -7.81 27.07
C GLY A 155 27.53 -7.57 26.13
N SER A 156 26.54 -6.74 26.49
CA SER A 156 25.25 -6.72 25.77
C SER A 156 24.80 -5.37 25.16
N PHE A 157 25.34 -4.21 25.58
CA PHE A 157 25.11 -2.92 24.92
C PHE A 157 26.41 -2.12 24.92
N ASN A 158 26.99 -1.88 23.74
CA ASN A 158 28.23 -1.13 23.63
C ASN A 158 27.93 0.36 23.58
N ALA A 159 27.93 1.00 24.75
CA ALA A 159 27.73 2.44 24.86
C ALA A 159 28.78 3.24 24.06
N ASP A 160 29.98 2.69 23.88
CA ASP A 160 31.04 3.30 23.08
C ASP A 160 30.73 3.21 21.58
N GLU A 161 30.19 2.08 21.08
CA GLU A 161 29.72 1.96 19.68
C GLU A 161 28.48 2.84 19.42
N ALA A 162 27.56 2.93 20.37
CA ALA A 162 26.42 3.85 20.31
C ALA A 162 26.88 5.32 20.34
N ALA A 163 27.92 5.64 21.12
CA ALA A 163 28.54 6.96 21.16
C ALA A 163 29.36 7.27 19.90
N GLU A 164 30.04 6.29 19.29
CA GLU A 164 30.73 6.42 18.00
C GLU A 164 29.74 6.65 16.86
N LYS A 165 28.67 5.86 16.78
CA LYS A 165 27.56 6.10 15.82
C LYS A 165 26.88 7.44 16.03
N ALA A 166 26.83 7.92 17.28
CA ALA A 166 26.30 9.23 17.62
C ALA A 166 27.34 10.36 17.64
N GLY A 167 28.59 10.07 17.25
CA GLY A 167 29.77 10.87 17.58
C GLY A 167 30.80 10.94 16.46
N GLU A 168 30.37 11.23 15.23
CA GLU A 168 31.21 12.04 14.34
C GLU A 168 30.80 13.50 14.53
N LYS A 169 31.71 14.35 15.01
CA LYS A 169 31.53 15.80 15.02
C LYS A 169 31.35 16.31 13.59
N SER A 170 30.14 16.22 13.05
CA SER A 170 29.75 16.89 11.82
C SER A 170 29.29 18.30 12.15
N GLN A 171 29.66 19.27 11.32
CA GLN A 171 29.22 20.66 11.44
C GLN A 171 27.72 20.84 11.08
N GLU A 172 27.01 19.78 10.71
CA GLU A 172 25.60 19.84 10.29
C GLU A 172 24.65 19.61 11.47
N ALA A 173 23.88 20.64 11.81
CA ALA A 173 22.82 20.60 12.84
C ALA A 173 21.84 19.42 12.68
N PHE A 174 21.62 18.96 11.44
CA PHE A 174 20.71 17.87 11.07
C PHE A 174 21.12 16.49 11.59
N LYS A 175 22.42 16.15 11.55
CA LYS A 175 22.91 14.84 12.02
C LYS A 175 22.80 14.80 13.55
N ASN A 176 23.24 15.87 14.20
CA ASN A 176 23.26 16.03 15.65
C ASN A 176 21.88 15.98 16.35
N MET A 177 20.73 16.12 15.67
CA MET A 177 19.42 16.07 16.34
C MET A 177 18.88 14.64 16.51
N PHE A 178 19.03 13.78 15.50
CA PHE A 178 18.46 12.42 15.52
C PHE A 178 19.46 11.32 15.91
N ASP A 179 20.73 11.65 16.16
CA ASP A 179 21.71 10.61 16.50
C ASP A 179 21.37 9.85 17.79
N VAL A 180 20.69 10.48 18.77
CA VAL A 180 20.18 9.77 19.96
C VAL A 180 19.11 8.74 19.60
N LEU A 181 18.46 8.85 18.45
CA LEU A 181 17.46 7.86 18.05
C LEU A 181 18.07 6.70 17.26
N GLN A 182 19.34 6.79 16.86
CA GLN A 182 20.07 5.72 16.13
C GLN A 182 20.11 4.40 16.89
N VAL A 183 20.02 4.40 18.22
CA VAL A 183 19.96 3.16 19.02
C VAL A 183 18.68 2.35 18.81
N TYR A 184 17.64 2.96 18.20
CA TYR A 184 16.44 2.28 17.72
C TYR A 184 16.51 1.96 16.22
N ALA A 185 17.62 2.24 15.54
CA ALA A 185 17.89 1.65 14.24
C ALA A 185 18.34 0.19 14.48
N PRO A 186 17.70 -0.79 13.82
CA PRO A 186 18.13 -2.17 13.96
C PRO A 186 19.56 -2.34 13.41
N SER A 187 20.41 -3.10 14.12
CA SER A 187 21.74 -3.43 13.61
C SER A 187 21.61 -4.37 12.41
N GLU A 188 22.53 -4.29 11.44
CA GLU A 188 22.56 -5.24 10.31
C GLU A 188 22.69 -6.70 10.79
N SER A 189 23.37 -6.92 11.91
CA SER A 189 23.46 -8.24 12.55
C SER A 189 22.12 -8.74 13.11
N PHE A 190 21.26 -7.85 13.61
CA PHE A 190 19.91 -8.16 14.07
C PHE A 190 18.97 -8.44 12.89
N LEU A 191 19.05 -7.63 11.83
CA LEU A 191 18.27 -7.84 10.60
C LEU A 191 18.60 -9.16 9.88
N ASN A 192 19.79 -9.70 10.12
CA ASN A 192 20.30 -10.92 9.48
C ASN A 192 20.30 -12.16 10.41
N ALA A 193 19.81 -12.06 11.65
CA ALA A 193 19.78 -13.18 12.58
C ALA A 193 18.57 -14.11 12.30
N PRO A 194 18.73 -15.45 12.35
CA PRO A 194 17.59 -16.36 12.25
C PRO A 194 16.71 -16.27 13.50
N ASP A 195 15.41 -16.03 13.29
CA ASP A 195 14.46 -15.76 14.37
C ASP A 195 14.18 -16.96 15.28
N VAL A 196 14.05 -16.66 16.58
CA VAL A 196 13.68 -17.63 17.61
C VAL A 196 12.15 -17.76 17.67
N ALA A 197 11.65 -19.00 17.71
CA ALA A 197 10.22 -19.30 17.74
C ALA A 197 9.46 -18.60 18.89
N PRO A 198 8.23 -18.09 18.64
CA PRO A 198 7.47 -17.36 19.65
C PRO A 198 7.04 -18.28 20.81
N LYS A 199 7.34 -17.85 22.04
CA LYS A 199 6.87 -18.52 23.27
C LYS A 199 5.34 -18.36 23.44
N SER A 200 4.70 -19.43 23.90
CA SER A 200 3.23 -19.53 24.10
C SER A 200 2.73 -18.72 25.32
N ALA A 201 1.44 -18.35 25.23
CA ALA A 201 0.73 -17.35 26.02
C ALA A 201 0.31 -17.79 27.43
N THR A 202 0.56 -16.94 28.41
CA THR A 202 -0.43 -16.39 29.38
C THR A 202 0.33 -15.39 30.25
N VAL A 203 0.19 -14.08 30.02
CA VAL A 203 0.90 -13.09 30.84
C VAL A 203 -0.02 -11.92 31.14
N LEU A 204 -0.24 -11.72 32.43
CA LEU A 204 -0.77 -10.48 32.99
C LEU A 204 0.14 -9.35 32.50
N GLU A 205 -0.36 -8.43 31.69
CA GLU A 205 0.47 -7.37 31.12
C GLU A 205 0.57 -6.23 32.13
N TYR A 206 1.79 -5.79 32.43
CA TYR A 206 1.99 -4.65 33.32
C TYR A 206 2.41 -3.42 32.53
N THR A 207 1.75 -2.29 32.75
CA THR A 207 2.03 -1.02 32.08
C THR A 207 2.45 0.03 33.11
N VAL A 208 3.35 0.94 32.72
CA VAL A 208 3.90 1.94 33.66
C VAL A 208 2.97 3.15 33.80
N GLU A 209 2.62 3.51 35.04
CA GLU A 209 2.06 4.84 35.37
C GLU A 209 3.21 5.86 35.30
N GLN A 210 3.21 6.69 34.26
CA GLN A 210 4.07 7.86 34.13
C GLN A 210 3.17 9.09 34.03
N ASP A 211 3.39 10.07 34.91
CA ASP A 211 2.79 11.39 34.75
C ASP A 211 3.44 12.07 33.55
N GLU A 212 2.71 12.13 32.43
CA GLU A 212 3.19 12.72 31.17
C GLU A 212 3.47 14.22 31.36
N SER A 213 4.70 14.63 31.02
CA SER A 213 5.20 16.00 31.12
C SER A 213 5.35 16.67 29.75
N MET A 214 5.52 18.00 29.72
CA MET A 214 5.81 18.73 28.48
C MET A 214 7.08 18.19 27.80
N GLU A 215 8.08 17.77 28.58
CA GLU A 215 9.27 17.12 28.04
C GLU A 215 8.96 15.78 27.36
N ASP A 216 8.00 15.00 27.88
CA ASP A 216 7.56 13.75 27.24
C ASP A 216 6.81 14.02 25.94
N ALA A 217 6.06 15.13 25.84
CA ALA A 217 5.46 15.59 24.60
C ALA A 217 6.52 16.02 23.57
N ILE A 218 7.54 16.76 23.97
CA ILE A 218 8.67 17.14 23.10
C ILE A 218 9.45 15.88 22.67
N PHE A 219 9.69 14.94 23.58
CA PHE A 219 10.32 13.66 23.25
C PHE A 219 9.50 12.88 22.21
N ALA A 220 8.19 12.76 22.41
CA ALA A 220 7.30 12.10 21.45
C ALA A 220 7.36 12.77 20.06
N LEU A 221 7.33 14.11 20.00
CA LEU A 221 7.49 14.85 18.75
C LEU A 221 8.86 14.58 18.08
N VAL A 222 9.97 14.65 18.82
CA VAL A 222 11.31 14.41 18.25
C VAL A 222 11.45 12.97 17.74
N THR A 223 10.84 11.99 18.42
CA THR A 223 10.80 10.61 17.94
C THR A 223 10.00 10.47 16.65
N LEU A 224 8.85 11.16 16.52
CA LEU A 224 8.06 11.19 15.29
C LEU A 224 8.83 11.84 14.12
N LEU A 225 9.49 12.97 14.36
CA LEU A 225 10.35 13.61 13.35
C LEU A 225 11.51 12.70 12.94
N GLY A 226 12.03 11.89 13.86
CA GLY A 226 13.03 10.85 13.58
C GLY A 226 12.50 9.75 12.66
N ASP A 227 11.29 9.25 12.91
CA ASP A 227 10.61 8.28 12.03
C ASP A 227 10.34 8.88 10.64
N TYR A 228 9.88 10.13 10.59
CA TYR A 228 9.64 10.87 9.35
C TYR A 228 10.92 11.08 8.53
N SER A 229 12.04 11.35 9.20
CA SER A 229 13.35 11.47 8.55
C SER A 229 13.76 10.14 7.90
N ARG A 230 13.61 9.01 8.62
CA ARG A 230 13.91 7.67 8.09
C ARG A 230 13.01 7.30 6.91
N LEU A 231 11.70 7.54 7.03
CA LEU A 231 10.75 7.31 5.94
C LEU A 231 11.07 8.20 4.72
N ARG A 232 11.42 9.47 4.94
CA ARG A 232 11.80 10.42 3.88
C ARG A 232 13.04 9.96 3.13
N GLN A 233 14.07 9.49 3.83
CA GLN A 233 15.28 8.93 3.22
C GLN A 233 14.98 7.68 2.38
N GLU A 234 14.16 6.79 2.90
CA GLU A 234 13.73 5.59 2.17
C GLU A 234 12.95 5.95 0.90
N ILE A 235 11.97 6.85 0.99
CA ILE A 235 11.21 7.31 -0.18
C ILE A 235 12.13 7.93 -1.22
N LYS A 236 13.10 8.78 -0.82
CA LYS A 236 14.12 9.31 -1.76
C LYS A 236 14.87 8.18 -2.48
N SER A 237 15.23 7.12 -1.77
CA SER A 237 15.85 5.92 -2.36
C SER A 237 14.93 5.23 -3.38
N LEU A 238 13.63 5.07 -3.06
CA LEU A 238 12.63 4.51 -3.99
C LEU A 238 12.54 5.31 -5.30
N TRP A 239 12.51 6.64 -5.20
CA TRP A 239 12.39 7.51 -6.37
C TRP A 239 13.68 7.60 -7.18
N ALA A 240 14.85 7.50 -6.53
CA ALA A 240 16.13 7.32 -7.22
C ALA A 240 16.21 5.97 -7.96
N ASP A 241 15.65 4.89 -7.38
CA ASP A 241 15.54 3.61 -8.08
C ASP A 241 14.63 3.70 -9.30
N TYR A 242 13.49 4.41 -9.19
CA TYR A 242 12.60 4.66 -10.33
C TYR A 242 13.28 5.49 -11.43
N GLU A 243 13.96 6.58 -11.06
CA GLU A 243 14.72 7.40 -12.00
C GLU A 243 15.77 6.57 -12.75
N ALA A 244 16.43 5.66 -12.03
CA ALA A 244 17.41 4.72 -12.57
C ALA A 244 16.80 3.51 -13.32
N ASN A 245 15.48 3.45 -13.53
CA ASN A 245 14.76 2.32 -14.14
C ASN A 245 14.89 0.97 -13.39
N ARG A 246 15.23 1.01 -12.10
CA ARG A 246 15.35 -0.17 -11.23
C ARG A 246 14.07 -0.48 -10.44
N LEU A 247 13.10 0.44 -10.44
CA LEU A 247 11.81 0.28 -9.79
C LEU A 247 10.71 0.83 -10.70
N ASP A 248 9.55 0.17 -10.74
CA ASP A 248 8.41 0.65 -11.53
C ASP A 248 7.69 1.82 -10.83
N LEU A 249 7.15 2.75 -11.62
CA LEU A 249 6.42 3.92 -11.13
C LEU A 249 5.30 3.58 -10.13
N ALA A 250 4.51 2.54 -10.40
CA ALA A 250 3.42 2.10 -9.55
C ALA A 250 3.94 1.63 -8.18
N ALA A 251 5.08 0.93 -8.15
CA ALA A 251 5.69 0.45 -6.91
C ALA A 251 6.17 1.62 -6.03
N ALA A 252 6.89 2.59 -6.60
CA ALA A 252 7.36 3.78 -5.89
C ALA A 252 6.18 4.62 -5.35
N ALA A 253 5.17 4.85 -6.18
CA ALA A 253 3.99 5.64 -5.83
C ALA A 253 3.12 4.98 -4.74
N VAL A 254 2.85 3.67 -4.87
CA VAL A 254 2.08 2.91 -3.88
C VAL A 254 2.78 2.93 -2.53
N ALA A 255 4.09 2.66 -2.50
CA ALA A 255 4.87 2.70 -1.27
C ALA A 255 4.89 4.09 -0.63
N THR A 256 5.02 5.14 -1.43
CA THR A 256 4.96 6.54 -0.96
C THR A 256 3.60 6.86 -0.33
N ASN A 257 2.49 6.48 -0.98
CA ASN A 257 1.16 6.71 -0.43
C ASN A 257 0.87 5.90 0.84
N MET A 258 1.35 4.65 0.91
CA MET A 258 1.25 3.85 2.14
C MET A 258 2.11 4.44 3.26
N ALA A 259 3.26 5.03 2.96
CA ALA A 259 4.06 5.74 3.94
C ALA A 259 3.34 6.98 4.50
N PHE A 260 2.54 7.69 3.68
CA PHE A 260 1.67 8.77 4.18
C PHE A 260 0.64 8.28 5.19
N GLU A 261 -0.04 7.16 4.89
CA GLU A 261 -1.03 6.57 5.81
C GLU A 261 -0.38 6.05 7.10
N LEU A 262 0.83 5.49 7.00
CA LEU A 262 1.62 5.05 8.14
C LEU A 262 2.08 6.24 9.01
N ALA A 263 2.59 7.30 8.39
CA ALA A 263 3.02 8.52 9.08
C ALA A 263 1.88 9.20 9.85
N ARG A 264 0.67 9.19 9.29
CA ARG A 264 -0.54 9.62 9.98
C ARG A 264 -0.83 8.76 11.21
N SER A 265 -0.73 7.44 11.07
CA SER A 265 -0.96 6.52 12.19
C SER A 265 0.07 6.74 13.32
N MET A 266 1.32 7.04 12.98
CA MET A 266 2.36 7.40 13.96
C MET A 266 2.08 8.72 14.69
N GLU A 267 1.50 9.71 14.01
CA GLU A 267 1.08 10.96 14.66
C GLU A 267 -0.13 10.72 15.58
N ASP A 268 -1.12 9.96 15.13
CA ASP A 268 -2.30 9.58 15.93
C ASP A 268 -1.90 8.83 17.22
N GLU A 269 -0.78 8.11 17.22
CA GLU A 269 -0.22 7.40 18.39
C GLU A 269 0.26 8.36 19.48
N ILE A 270 0.87 9.49 19.11
CA ILE A 270 1.44 10.46 20.06
C ILE A 270 0.47 11.60 20.40
N ALA A 271 -0.55 11.83 19.58
CA ALA A 271 -1.54 12.89 19.76
C ALA A 271 -2.16 12.94 21.17
N PRO A 272 -2.46 11.82 21.87
CA PRO A 272 -3.02 11.88 23.22
C PRO A 272 -2.11 12.55 24.26
N ILE A 273 -0.79 12.45 24.07
CA ILE A 273 0.22 13.00 24.99
C ILE A 273 0.33 14.50 24.76
N ILE A 274 0.38 14.90 23.49
CA ILE A 274 0.50 16.30 23.10
C ILE A 274 -0.75 17.09 23.53
N ARG A 275 -1.96 16.52 23.31
CA ARG A 275 -3.24 17.16 23.69
C ARG A 275 -3.42 17.39 25.19
N LYS A 276 -2.69 16.68 26.06
CA LYS A 276 -2.73 16.94 27.52
C LYS A 276 -2.08 18.27 27.90
N HIS A 277 -1.27 18.84 27.00
CA HIS A 277 -0.62 20.12 27.17
C HIS A 277 -1.28 21.22 26.31
N ASP A 278 -2.58 21.07 26.05
CA ASP A 278 -3.44 22.03 25.34
C ASP A 278 -2.93 22.45 23.95
N GLY A 279 -2.31 21.53 23.19
CA GLY A 279 -1.90 21.78 21.81
C GLY A 279 -1.96 20.56 20.90
N GLU A 280 -1.70 20.77 19.60
CA GLU A 280 -1.55 19.71 18.59
C GLU A 280 -0.08 19.55 18.14
N ALA A 281 0.22 18.46 17.44
CA ALA A 281 1.60 18.14 17.03
C ALA A 281 2.23 19.24 16.15
N GLY A 282 1.43 19.90 15.30
CA GLY A 282 1.89 21.01 14.45
C GLY A 282 2.27 22.28 15.24
N GLU A 283 1.51 22.61 16.28
CA GLU A 283 1.81 23.75 17.17
C GLU A 283 3.07 23.49 18.00
N LEU A 284 3.20 22.27 18.53
CA LEU A 284 4.39 21.87 19.27
C LEU A 284 5.63 21.87 18.36
N ALA A 285 5.50 21.42 17.10
CA ALA A 285 6.58 21.50 16.11
C ALA A 285 7.00 22.94 15.79
N THR A 286 6.04 23.87 15.74
CA THR A 286 6.30 25.30 15.54
C THR A 286 7.03 25.91 16.75
N THR A 287 6.60 25.58 17.96
CA THR A 287 7.26 26.02 19.20
C THR A 287 8.68 25.48 19.26
N TYR A 288 8.86 24.21 18.93
CA TYR A 288 10.17 23.56 18.87
C TYR A 288 11.09 24.19 17.82
N PHE A 289 10.57 24.54 16.62
CA PHE A 289 11.29 25.28 15.59
C PHE A 289 11.80 26.64 16.10
N MET A 290 10.96 27.41 16.80
CA MET A 290 11.36 28.70 17.37
C MET A 290 12.46 28.53 18.43
N GLY A 291 12.35 27.52 19.28
CA GLY A 291 13.39 27.16 20.26
C GLY A 291 14.74 26.85 19.59
N LEU A 292 14.72 26.05 18.52
CA LEU A 292 15.93 25.76 17.74
C LEU A 292 16.52 27.03 17.09
N CYS A 293 15.70 27.92 16.55
CA CYS A 293 16.20 29.16 15.96
C CYS A 293 16.97 30.00 17.00
N ASN A 294 16.39 30.16 18.21
CA ASN A 294 17.03 30.88 19.31
C ASN A 294 18.37 30.25 19.71
N LEU A 295 18.44 28.92 19.78
CA LEU A 295 19.68 28.19 20.10
C LEU A 295 20.80 28.50 19.10
N TYR A 296 20.48 28.48 17.80
CA TYR A 296 21.46 28.76 16.74
C TYR A 296 21.71 30.25 16.54
N GLY A 297 21.14 31.12 17.39
CA GLY A 297 21.31 32.57 17.31
C GLY A 297 20.61 33.19 16.11
N ILE A 298 19.57 32.53 15.58
CA ILE A 298 18.78 33.01 14.45
C ILE A 298 17.46 33.57 14.99
N ASP A 299 17.23 34.88 14.83
CA ASP A 299 15.91 35.45 15.08
C ASP A 299 14.96 35.08 13.93
N ALA A 300 14.07 34.12 14.17
CA ALA A 300 13.08 33.67 13.18
C ALA A 300 12.06 34.77 12.82
N GLY A 301 11.90 35.79 13.67
CA GLY A 301 11.04 36.94 13.46
C GLY A 301 11.64 38.02 12.55
N ASP A 302 12.97 38.06 12.39
CA ASP A 302 13.68 38.98 11.49
C ASP A 302 13.52 38.57 10.01
N LYS A 303 12.28 38.66 9.53
CA LYS A 303 11.87 38.20 8.20
C LYS A 303 11.62 39.35 7.24
N GLN A 304 11.89 39.13 5.96
CA GLN A 304 11.55 40.11 4.94
C GLN A 304 10.03 40.17 4.73
N PRO A 305 9.47 41.32 4.30
CA PRO A 305 8.05 41.44 4.00
C PRO A 305 7.58 40.36 3.02
N GLY A 306 6.60 39.55 3.42
CA GLY A 306 6.04 38.46 2.61
C GLY A 306 6.65 37.08 2.86
N ASP A 307 7.68 36.98 3.70
CA ASP A 307 8.21 35.69 4.16
C ASP A 307 7.46 35.16 5.39
N ALA A 308 7.46 33.85 5.53
CA ALA A 308 6.91 33.16 6.70
C ALA A 308 7.77 33.41 7.95
N TYR A 309 9.09 33.31 7.80
CA TYR A 309 10.12 33.40 8.84
C TYR A 309 11.45 33.88 8.23
N ASN A 310 12.44 34.18 9.06
CA ASN A 310 13.80 34.52 8.60
C ASN A 310 14.44 33.36 7.82
N LEU A 311 14.69 33.53 6.51
CA LEU A 311 15.21 32.45 5.66
C LEU A 311 16.60 31.94 6.02
N GLN A 312 17.34 32.59 6.92
CA GLN A 312 18.53 31.97 7.52
C GLN A 312 18.16 30.67 8.25
N ALA A 313 16.95 30.57 8.81
CA ALA A 313 16.41 29.39 9.47
C ALA A 313 15.81 28.34 8.51
N TYR A 314 15.93 28.49 7.18
CA TYR A 314 15.29 27.59 6.20
C TYR A 314 15.59 26.11 6.45
N ASP A 315 16.85 25.80 6.77
CA ASP A 315 17.27 24.43 7.04
C ASP A 315 16.63 23.86 8.33
N LEU A 316 16.53 24.68 9.40
CA LEU A 316 15.79 24.32 10.61
C LEU A 316 14.28 24.20 10.35
N ALA A 317 13.73 25.04 9.47
CA ALA A 317 12.33 25.00 9.08
C ALA A 317 11.98 23.75 8.28
N GLN A 318 12.91 23.26 7.45
CA GLN A 318 12.80 21.99 6.75
C GLN A 318 12.80 20.79 7.71
N LEU A 319 13.62 20.85 8.77
CA LEU A 319 13.69 19.81 9.81
C LEU A 319 12.39 19.69 10.60
N CYS A 320 11.80 20.83 10.99
CA CYS A 320 10.56 20.89 11.76
C CYS A 320 9.30 20.95 10.89
N LEU A 321 9.42 20.80 9.56
CA LEU A 321 8.32 20.89 8.59
C LEU A 321 7.57 22.23 8.59
N ALA A 322 8.18 23.29 9.14
CA ALA A 322 7.60 24.62 9.28
C ALA A 322 7.29 25.28 7.92
N THR A 323 8.13 25.04 6.90
CA THR A 323 7.90 25.53 5.52
C THR A 323 6.57 25.04 4.97
N THR A 324 6.39 23.72 4.91
CA THR A 324 5.20 23.08 4.35
C THR A 324 3.98 23.32 5.22
N SER A 325 4.13 23.30 6.54
CA SER A 325 3.06 23.63 7.49
C SER A 325 2.55 25.04 7.24
N THR A 326 3.43 26.04 7.20
CA THR A 326 3.04 27.43 6.97
C THR A 326 2.32 27.62 5.62
N LEU A 327 2.80 26.96 4.56
CA LEU A 327 2.18 27.05 3.23
C LEU A 327 0.79 26.42 3.19
N LEU A 328 0.60 25.28 3.87
CA LEU A 328 -0.70 24.61 4.00
C LEU A 328 -1.67 25.45 4.82
N THR A 329 -1.27 25.92 6.00
CA THR A 329 -2.10 26.77 6.87
C THR A 329 -2.48 28.07 6.17
N SER A 330 -1.52 28.72 5.50
CA SER A 330 -1.78 29.95 4.73
C SER A 330 -2.77 29.72 3.59
N TYR A 331 -2.73 28.55 2.94
CA TYR A 331 -3.69 28.22 1.90
C TYR A 331 -5.09 27.97 2.47
N ALA A 332 -5.19 27.20 3.56
CA ALA A 332 -6.45 26.87 4.21
C ALA A 332 -7.17 28.12 4.75
N THR A 333 -6.44 28.97 5.48
CA THR A 333 -6.98 30.22 6.05
C THR A 333 -7.23 31.29 5.00
N GLY A 334 -6.41 31.33 3.93
CA GLY A 334 -6.52 32.31 2.86
C GLY A 334 -7.52 31.97 1.74
N THR A 335 -8.05 30.75 1.72
CA THR A 335 -8.93 30.27 0.64
C THR A 335 -10.27 29.81 1.21
N SER A 336 -11.38 30.35 0.69
CA SER A 336 -12.71 29.85 1.07
C SER A 336 -12.87 28.36 0.72
N PRO A 337 -13.33 27.50 1.65
CA PRO A 337 -13.66 26.09 1.39
C PRO A 337 -14.67 25.88 0.26
N THR A 338 -15.51 26.88 -0.02
CA THR A 338 -16.51 26.80 -1.08
C THR A 338 -15.94 27.09 -2.47
N VAL A 339 -14.74 27.67 -2.55
CA VAL A 339 -14.08 28.03 -3.81
C VAL A 339 -13.17 26.88 -4.25
N VAL A 340 -13.81 25.85 -4.79
CA VAL A 340 -13.17 24.59 -5.19
C VAL A 340 -12.51 24.68 -6.58
N ILE A 341 -13.04 25.50 -7.49
CA ILE A 341 -12.47 25.69 -8.83
C ILE A 341 -11.70 27.00 -8.86
N ASN A 342 -10.39 26.92 -8.62
CA ASN A 342 -9.48 28.06 -8.71
C ASN A 342 -8.12 27.61 -9.27
N TYR A 343 -7.19 28.52 -9.56
CA TYR A 343 -5.81 28.23 -9.87
C TYR A 343 -4.89 29.35 -9.38
N TYR A 344 -3.65 28.99 -9.07
CA TYR A 344 -2.61 29.96 -8.78
C TYR A 344 -2.25 30.76 -10.04
N ASN A 345 -2.21 32.08 -9.90
CA ASN A 345 -2.08 33.03 -11.01
C ASN A 345 -0.63 33.47 -11.29
N GLY A 346 0.36 32.91 -10.59
CA GLY A 346 1.77 33.27 -10.77
C GLY A 346 2.24 34.52 -10.04
N LYS A 347 1.45 35.07 -9.10
CA LYS A 347 1.78 36.31 -8.35
C LYS A 347 3.19 36.32 -7.72
N PHE A 348 3.71 35.16 -7.32
CA PHE A 348 5.01 34.97 -6.68
C PHE A 348 6.02 34.22 -7.57
N GLY A 349 5.74 34.07 -8.87
CA GLY A 349 6.53 33.26 -9.80
C GLY A 349 5.98 31.86 -9.98
N TRP A 350 6.65 31.06 -10.82
CA TRP A 350 6.28 29.67 -11.15
C TRP A 350 7.39 28.72 -10.74
N TYR A 351 7.06 27.45 -10.50
CA TYR A 351 8.06 26.42 -10.25
C TYR A 351 8.88 26.14 -11.51
N ASP A 352 10.19 26.05 -11.34
CA ASP A 352 11.17 25.87 -12.41
C ASP A 352 11.73 24.45 -12.39
N GLU A 353 11.35 23.66 -13.40
CA GLU A 353 11.75 22.25 -13.55
C GLU A 353 13.26 22.10 -13.75
N GLU A 354 13.94 23.08 -14.37
CA GLU A 354 15.39 23.04 -14.63
C GLU A 354 16.19 23.35 -13.37
N LEU A 355 15.71 24.31 -12.57
CA LEU A 355 16.31 24.65 -11.29
C LEU A 355 16.11 23.51 -10.31
N GLY A 356 14.88 23.01 -10.13
CA GLY A 356 14.57 21.91 -9.22
C GLY A 356 15.28 22.03 -7.85
N ALA A 357 15.97 20.97 -7.43
CA ALA A 357 16.76 20.95 -6.19
C ALA A 357 18.09 21.74 -6.24
N LYS A 358 18.48 22.34 -7.38
CA LYS A 358 19.80 22.96 -7.59
C LYS A 358 19.94 24.38 -7.00
N GLY A 359 18.92 24.86 -6.30
CA GLY A 359 18.93 26.17 -5.63
C GLY A 359 20.07 26.30 -4.63
N LYS A 360 20.97 27.27 -4.84
CA LYS A 360 22.17 27.47 -4.00
C LYS A 360 21.93 28.33 -2.76
N THR A 361 20.92 29.20 -2.78
CA THR A 361 20.58 30.11 -1.66
C THR A 361 19.28 29.68 -0.99
N ASN A 362 19.12 29.98 0.29
CA ASN A 362 17.87 29.68 1.02
C ASN A 362 16.66 30.36 0.38
N ARG A 363 16.84 31.57 -0.18
CA ARG A 363 15.81 32.26 -0.99
C ARG A 363 15.39 31.42 -2.19
N ALA A 364 16.35 30.96 -3.00
CA ALA A 364 16.05 30.19 -4.20
C ALA A 364 15.34 28.86 -3.86
N LYS A 365 15.76 28.19 -2.79
CA LYS A 365 15.11 26.96 -2.29
C LYS A 365 13.67 27.23 -1.82
N TRP A 366 13.48 28.26 -0.99
CA TRP A 366 12.16 28.69 -0.52
C TRP A 366 11.21 29.04 -1.66
N ASP A 367 11.68 29.80 -2.65
CA ASP A 367 10.84 30.21 -3.78
C ASP A 367 10.41 28.99 -4.63
N GLN A 368 11.28 27.99 -4.81
CA GLN A 368 10.91 26.73 -5.48
C GLN A 368 9.85 25.96 -4.69
N ASP A 369 10.05 25.75 -3.38
CA ASP A 369 9.09 25.06 -2.52
C ASP A 369 7.72 25.76 -2.52
N LYS A 370 7.73 27.09 -2.32
CA LYS A 370 6.53 27.92 -2.29
C LYS A 370 5.79 27.87 -3.62
N ASN A 371 6.48 28.02 -4.74
CA ASN A 371 5.83 28.04 -6.06
C ASN A 371 5.25 26.67 -6.41
N ALA A 372 5.96 25.57 -6.12
CA ALA A 372 5.43 24.23 -6.33
C ALA A 372 4.15 23.98 -5.51
N MET A 373 4.16 24.35 -4.23
CA MET A 373 3.00 24.23 -3.34
C MET A 373 1.81 25.06 -3.83
N LEU A 374 2.03 26.34 -4.15
CA LEU A 374 0.98 27.23 -4.65
C LEU A 374 0.34 26.69 -5.94
N GLU A 375 1.11 26.03 -6.80
CA GLU A 375 0.60 25.43 -8.02
C GLU A 375 -0.30 24.20 -7.79
N ILE A 376 0.08 23.31 -6.87
CA ILE A 376 -0.59 22.02 -6.66
C ILE A 376 -1.80 22.11 -5.70
N LEU A 377 -1.77 22.99 -4.70
CA LEU A 377 -2.83 23.04 -3.67
C LEU A 377 -4.25 23.25 -4.23
N PRO A 378 -4.48 24.16 -5.21
CA PRO A 378 -5.79 24.27 -5.86
C PRO A 378 -6.21 23.01 -6.63
N ASP A 379 -5.25 22.25 -7.17
CA ASP A 379 -5.53 21.00 -7.88
C ASP A 379 -5.95 19.90 -6.88
N LEU A 380 -5.26 19.78 -5.74
CA LEU A 380 -5.60 18.83 -4.66
C LEU A 380 -6.96 19.15 -4.03
N HIS A 381 -7.24 20.43 -3.74
CA HIS A 381 -8.53 20.86 -3.20
C HIS A 381 -9.69 20.57 -4.17
N PHE A 382 -9.48 20.78 -5.47
CA PHE A 382 -10.47 20.38 -6.48
C PHE A 382 -10.74 18.87 -6.41
N LEU A 383 -9.70 18.05 -6.39
CA LEU A 383 -9.83 16.59 -6.39
C LEU A 383 -10.41 16.01 -5.09
N SER A 384 -10.23 16.71 -3.97
CA SER A 384 -10.79 16.32 -2.68
C SER A 384 -12.29 16.64 -2.55
N SER A 385 -12.84 17.42 -3.47
CA SER A 385 -14.25 17.78 -3.49
C SER A 385 -15.11 16.70 -4.14
N ASN A 386 -16.41 16.70 -3.85
CA ASN A 386 -17.40 15.88 -4.56
C ASN A 386 -17.44 16.13 -6.09
N MET A 387 -16.94 17.30 -6.53
CA MET A 387 -16.89 17.67 -7.96
C MET A 387 -15.70 17.05 -8.68
N GLY A 388 -14.59 16.87 -7.97
CA GLY A 388 -13.32 16.37 -8.52
C GLY A 388 -12.92 14.98 -8.02
N THR A 389 -13.84 14.22 -7.40
CA THR A 389 -13.52 12.88 -6.90
C THR A 389 -13.14 11.94 -8.06
N GLY A 390 -11.89 11.49 -8.03
CA GLY A 390 -11.26 10.67 -9.08
C GLY A 390 -11.56 9.17 -9.03
N ALA A 391 -10.82 8.40 -9.83
CA ALA A 391 -10.81 6.93 -9.76
C ALA A 391 -9.97 6.42 -8.57
N VAL A 392 -8.96 7.20 -8.21
CA VAL A 392 -8.07 6.99 -7.07
C VAL A 392 -8.15 8.25 -6.21
N GLU A 393 -8.12 8.05 -4.90
CA GLU A 393 -7.96 9.13 -3.94
C GLU A 393 -6.75 8.78 -3.04
N ASP A 394 -5.67 9.55 -3.20
CA ASP A 394 -4.44 9.42 -2.44
C ASP A 394 -4.52 10.18 -1.10
N GLU A 395 -3.57 9.93 -0.20
CA GLU A 395 -3.59 10.53 1.14
C GLU A 395 -3.35 12.04 1.15
N LEU A 396 -2.64 12.61 0.16
CA LEU A 396 -2.52 14.07 0.03
C LEU A 396 -3.87 14.69 -0.32
N ILE A 397 -4.59 14.13 -1.29
CA ILE A 397 -5.95 14.57 -1.64
C ILE A 397 -6.87 14.47 -0.41
N ARG A 398 -6.82 13.35 0.33
CA ARG A 398 -7.63 13.19 1.56
C ARG A 398 -7.28 14.20 2.63
N GLY A 399 -5.98 14.43 2.85
CA GLY A 399 -5.46 15.36 3.85
C GLY A 399 -5.87 16.80 3.56
N ILE A 400 -5.71 17.25 2.31
CA ILE A 400 -6.19 18.57 1.88
C ILE A 400 -7.71 18.67 2.02
N GLY A 401 -8.45 17.64 1.64
CA GLY A 401 -9.90 17.62 1.83
C GLY A 401 -10.33 17.73 3.30
N ALA A 402 -9.58 17.14 4.22
CA ALA A 402 -9.82 17.28 5.66
C ALA A 402 -9.47 18.68 6.16
N LEU A 403 -8.31 19.21 5.76
CA LEU A 403 -7.87 20.55 6.11
C LEU A 403 -8.86 21.63 5.62
N MET A 404 -9.36 21.52 4.39
CA MET A 404 -10.33 22.48 3.85
C MET A 404 -11.73 22.36 4.47
N ARG A 405 -12.05 21.25 5.15
CA ARG A 405 -13.31 21.13 5.90
C ARG A 405 -13.26 21.82 7.26
N ASP A 406 -12.06 21.99 7.80
CA ASP A 406 -11.81 22.66 9.07
C ASP A 406 -10.61 23.62 8.94
N PRO A 407 -10.77 24.73 8.20
CA PRO A 407 -9.64 25.61 7.85
C PRO A 407 -9.04 26.36 9.04
N ASP A 408 -9.81 26.48 10.12
CA ASP A 408 -9.40 27.09 11.38
C ASP A 408 -8.72 26.08 12.32
N GLY A 409 -8.75 24.79 11.97
CA GLY A 409 -8.08 23.72 12.71
C GLY A 409 -6.58 23.65 12.41
N ASP A 410 -5.84 23.04 13.32
CA ASP A 410 -4.39 22.86 13.17
C ASP A 410 -4.04 21.99 11.97
N THR A 411 -2.98 22.38 11.27
CA THR A 411 -2.44 21.61 10.15
C THR A 411 -1.71 20.38 10.69
N PRO A 412 -2.17 19.14 10.36
CA PRO A 412 -1.54 17.93 10.86
C PRO A 412 -0.08 17.82 10.39
N LEU A 413 0.79 17.30 11.25
CA LEU A 413 2.22 17.24 10.96
C LEU A 413 2.52 16.22 9.85
N TRP A 414 1.78 15.12 9.78
CA TRP A 414 1.87 14.11 8.71
C TRP A 414 1.54 14.68 7.34
N LEU A 415 0.61 15.65 7.28
CA LEU A 415 0.22 16.31 6.03
C LEU A 415 1.33 17.28 5.57
N SER A 416 1.93 18.00 6.53
CA SER A 416 3.12 18.82 6.28
C SER A 416 4.29 17.97 5.77
N TRP A 417 4.51 16.81 6.39
CA TRP A 417 5.51 15.84 5.94
C TRP A 417 5.21 15.30 4.55
N ALA A 418 3.97 14.89 4.27
CA ALA A 418 3.57 14.40 2.96
C ALA A 418 3.74 15.45 1.85
N ALA A 419 3.43 16.73 2.15
CA ALA A 419 3.70 17.85 1.26
C ALA A 419 5.22 18.01 1.01
N GLN A 420 6.05 17.82 2.04
CA GLN A 420 7.51 17.86 1.87
C GLN A 420 8.02 16.69 1.00
N ILE A 421 7.43 15.50 1.13
CA ILE A 421 7.75 14.37 0.25
C ILE A 421 7.34 14.67 -1.20
N TYR A 422 6.19 15.29 -1.42
CA TYR A 422 5.79 15.74 -2.76
C TYR A 422 6.86 16.66 -3.38
N LEU A 423 7.34 17.65 -2.62
CA LEU A 423 8.40 18.56 -3.06
C LEU A 423 9.70 17.81 -3.38
N ASP A 424 10.12 16.91 -2.50
CA ASP A 424 11.33 16.10 -2.71
C ASP A 424 11.25 15.27 -4.00
N VAL A 425 10.11 14.62 -4.25
CA VAL A 425 9.91 13.81 -5.46
C VAL A 425 9.88 14.68 -6.71
N LEU A 426 9.17 15.80 -6.68
CA LEU A 426 9.12 16.73 -7.81
C LEU A 426 10.51 17.28 -8.14
N GLN A 427 11.25 17.73 -7.12
CA GLN A 427 12.56 18.37 -7.29
C GLN A 427 13.68 17.39 -7.65
N SER A 428 13.61 16.15 -7.15
CA SER A 428 14.57 15.09 -7.51
C SER A 428 14.46 14.69 -8.98
N LEU A 429 13.24 14.57 -9.51
CA LEU A 429 13.05 14.27 -10.93
C LEU A 429 13.34 15.47 -11.84
N GLY A 430 13.20 16.70 -11.34
CA GLY A 430 13.52 17.93 -12.09
C GLY A 430 12.85 17.97 -13.47
N PRO A 431 13.60 18.13 -14.58
CA PRO A 431 13.04 18.12 -15.94
C PRO A 431 12.31 16.82 -16.33
N ASN A 432 12.62 15.70 -15.66
CA ASN A 432 12.00 14.41 -15.91
C ASN A 432 10.68 14.20 -15.14
N CYS A 433 10.16 15.21 -14.42
CA CYS A 433 8.94 15.05 -13.62
C CYS A 433 7.72 14.62 -14.46
N GLY A 434 7.71 14.96 -15.75
CA GLY A 434 6.65 14.58 -16.71
C GLY A 434 6.63 13.11 -17.09
N ARG A 435 7.72 12.36 -16.89
CA ARG A 435 7.88 10.97 -17.33
C ARG A 435 6.77 10.06 -16.81
N GLY A 436 6.38 10.21 -15.55
CA GLY A 436 5.34 9.37 -14.94
C GLY A 436 3.96 9.54 -15.59
N PHE A 437 3.66 10.73 -16.12
CA PHE A 437 2.44 10.98 -16.88
C PHE A 437 2.47 10.26 -18.22
N ASP A 438 3.60 10.28 -18.92
CA ASP A 438 3.77 9.63 -20.23
C ASP A 438 3.65 8.10 -20.10
N GLU A 439 4.27 7.49 -19.09
CA GLU A 439 4.14 6.06 -18.78
C GLU A 439 2.69 5.66 -18.49
N MET A 440 2.00 6.41 -17.63
CA MET A 440 0.59 6.17 -17.30
C MET A 440 -0.32 6.31 -18.52
N LYS A 441 -0.08 7.33 -19.35
CA LYS A 441 -0.83 7.56 -20.59
C LYS A 441 -0.63 6.42 -21.59
N GLN A 442 0.61 5.98 -21.79
CA GLN A 442 0.92 4.85 -22.67
C GLN A 442 0.22 3.56 -22.21
N GLU A 443 0.22 3.26 -20.92
CA GLU A 443 -0.49 2.07 -20.42
C GLU A 443 -2.02 2.18 -20.64
N SER A 444 -2.61 3.37 -20.43
CA SER A 444 -4.03 3.60 -20.73
C SER A 444 -4.34 3.34 -22.21
N LEU A 445 -3.49 3.80 -23.14
CA LEU A 445 -3.66 3.55 -24.58
C LEU A 445 -3.57 2.05 -24.90
N LYS A 446 -2.58 1.34 -24.35
CA LYS A 446 -2.42 -0.12 -24.50
C LYS A 446 -3.65 -0.88 -24.02
N ILE A 447 -4.20 -0.51 -22.86
CA ILE A 447 -5.41 -1.12 -22.31
C ILE A 447 -6.61 -0.83 -23.21
N LYS A 448 -6.82 0.41 -23.64
CA LYS A 448 -7.94 0.78 -24.52
C LYS A 448 -7.88 0.04 -25.86
N LYS A 449 -6.71 -0.06 -26.48
CA LYS A 449 -6.49 -0.85 -27.71
C LYS A 449 -6.86 -2.32 -27.52
N ALA A 450 -6.53 -2.90 -26.36
CA ALA A 450 -6.94 -4.26 -26.02
C ALA A 450 -8.46 -4.44 -26.01
N MET A 451 -9.18 -3.44 -25.49
CA MET A 451 -10.63 -3.50 -25.25
C MET A 451 -11.49 -3.25 -26.50
N LEU A 452 -10.89 -2.84 -27.62
CA LEU A 452 -11.62 -2.61 -28.88
C LEU A 452 -12.33 -3.88 -29.37
N ASN A 453 -11.67 -5.03 -29.24
CA ASN A 453 -12.14 -6.31 -29.75
C ASN A 453 -12.76 -7.20 -28.67
N VAL A 454 -13.00 -6.65 -27.48
CA VAL A 454 -13.67 -7.35 -26.38
C VAL A 454 -15.17 -7.03 -26.46
N PRO A 455 -16.07 -8.02 -26.52
CA PRO A 455 -17.50 -7.79 -26.45
C PRO A 455 -17.92 -6.99 -25.22
N SER A 456 -19.04 -6.27 -25.31
CA SER A 456 -19.58 -5.54 -24.15
C SER A 456 -19.88 -6.50 -22.99
N SER A 457 -19.27 -6.23 -21.83
CA SER A 457 -19.39 -7.02 -20.61
C SER A 457 -19.13 -6.16 -19.39
N LEU A 458 -19.54 -6.63 -18.21
CA LEU A 458 -19.27 -5.95 -16.95
C LEU A 458 -17.76 -5.80 -16.70
N GLU A 459 -16.99 -6.83 -17.05
CA GLU A 459 -15.54 -6.89 -16.95
C GLU A 459 -14.89 -5.82 -17.84
N ARG A 460 -15.31 -5.72 -19.10
CA ARG A 460 -14.83 -4.69 -20.04
C ARG A 460 -15.16 -3.30 -19.53
N SER A 461 -16.39 -3.05 -19.07
CA SER A 461 -16.80 -1.73 -18.59
C SER A 461 -16.01 -1.30 -17.34
N ARG A 462 -15.65 -2.24 -16.44
CA ARG A 462 -14.78 -1.93 -15.29
C ARG A 462 -13.38 -1.50 -15.71
N VAL A 463 -12.77 -2.21 -16.67
CA VAL A 463 -11.43 -1.88 -17.20
C VAL A 463 -11.44 -0.52 -17.89
N LEU A 464 -12.40 -0.30 -18.80
CA LEU A 464 -12.51 0.96 -19.53
C LEU A 464 -12.77 2.14 -18.61
N LYS A 465 -13.63 2.00 -17.59
CA LYS A 465 -13.88 3.06 -16.61
C LYS A 465 -12.61 3.53 -15.89
N ALA A 466 -11.67 2.61 -15.62
CA ALA A 466 -10.38 2.97 -15.02
C ALA A 466 -9.46 3.65 -16.05
N ALA A 467 -9.35 3.10 -17.26
CA ALA A 467 -8.44 3.57 -18.30
C ALA A 467 -8.85 4.92 -18.93
N THR A 468 -10.15 5.19 -19.08
CA THR A 468 -10.68 6.39 -19.76
C THR A 468 -10.91 7.57 -18.81
N LYS A 469 -10.81 7.37 -17.49
CA LYS A 469 -11.11 8.41 -16.50
C LYS A 469 -10.32 9.68 -16.78
N TRP A 470 -9.04 9.58 -17.12
CA TRP A 470 -8.17 10.73 -17.40
C TRP A 470 -7.93 10.97 -18.90
N ASP A 471 -8.85 10.59 -19.79
CA ASP A 471 -8.75 10.90 -21.22
C ASP A 471 -8.89 12.41 -21.51
N LYS A 472 -9.56 13.13 -20.61
CA LYS A 472 -9.63 14.60 -20.59
C LYS A 472 -9.13 15.11 -19.25
N ASP A 473 -8.48 16.27 -19.25
CA ASP A 473 -8.05 16.96 -18.03
C ASP A 473 -9.28 17.60 -17.35
N PRO A 474 -9.82 17.01 -16.27
CA PRO A 474 -11.05 17.51 -15.64
C PRO A 474 -10.83 18.87 -14.98
N ILE A 475 -9.63 19.10 -14.42
CA ILE A 475 -9.26 20.32 -13.72
C ILE A 475 -9.26 21.48 -14.72
N ARG A 476 -8.56 21.31 -15.84
CA ARG A 476 -8.53 22.30 -16.91
C ARG A 476 -9.90 22.49 -17.55
N ALA A 477 -10.65 21.42 -17.81
CA ALA A 477 -11.98 21.51 -18.40
C ALA A 477 -12.93 22.37 -17.55
N CYS A 478 -12.96 22.16 -16.22
CA CYS A 478 -13.71 23.00 -15.29
C CYS A 478 -13.26 24.47 -15.30
N ARG A 479 -11.94 24.71 -15.28
CA ARG A 479 -11.38 26.08 -15.29
C ARG A 479 -11.70 26.85 -16.57
N ILE A 480 -11.61 26.22 -17.74
CA ILE A 480 -12.01 26.83 -19.03
C ILE A 480 -13.44 27.36 -18.96
N GLN A 481 -14.31 26.61 -18.30
CA GLN A 481 -15.71 26.97 -18.20
C GLN A 481 -15.94 28.12 -17.22
N MET A 482 -15.24 28.13 -16.08
CA MET A 482 -15.27 29.27 -15.16
C MET A 482 -14.75 30.56 -15.81
N VAL A 483 -13.71 30.46 -16.65
CA VAL A 483 -13.22 31.60 -17.46
C VAL A 483 -14.29 32.07 -18.45
N LYS A 484 -14.96 31.15 -19.16
CA LYS A 484 -16.07 31.49 -20.07
C LYS A 484 -17.25 32.15 -19.36
N LEU A 485 -17.49 31.82 -18.09
CA LEU A 485 -18.51 32.46 -17.25
C LEU A 485 -18.06 33.78 -16.63
N GLY A 486 -16.82 34.22 -16.88
CA GLY A 486 -16.23 35.43 -16.29
C GLY A 486 -15.98 35.32 -14.78
N GLN A 487 -15.94 34.10 -14.24
CA GLN A 487 -15.74 33.83 -12.81
C GLN A 487 -14.26 33.66 -12.45
N LEU A 488 -13.42 33.34 -13.43
CA LEU A 488 -11.96 33.29 -13.29
C LEU A 488 -11.31 34.14 -14.38
N SER A 489 -10.18 34.76 -14.04
CA SER A 489 -9.36 35.57 -14.93
C SER A 489 -7.88 35.24 -14.72
N GLY A 490 -7.04 35.55 -15.72
CA GLY A 490 -5.60 35.30 -15.68
C GLY A 490 -5.13 34.25 -16.68
N THR A 491 -3.82 33.99 -16.66
CA THR A 491 -3.17 32.99 -17.52
C THR A 491 -3.43 31.61 -16.96
N MET A 492 -4.19 30.81 -17.71
CA MET A 492 -4.54 29.46 -17.30
C MET A 492 -3.32 28.53 -17.35
N PRO A 493 -3.11 27.68 -16.34
CA PRO A 493 -2.04 26.69 -16.35
C PRO A 493 -2.11 25.75 -17.55
N PRO A 494 -0.97 25.21 -18.05
CA PRO A 494 -0.97 24.26 -19.15
C PRO A 494 -1.79 23.00 -18.83
N ALA A 495 -2.29 22.34 -19.87
CA ALA A 495 -3.01 21.08 -19.71
C ALA A 495 -2.12 20.03 -19.04
N TRP A 496 -2.74 19.20 -18.21
CA TRP A 496 -2.10 18.07 -17.53
C TRP A 496 -1.00 18.46 -16.54
N ARG A 497 -0.89 19.74 -16.16
CA ARG A 497 0.14 20.20 -15.21
C ARG A 497 0.14 19.39 -13.90
N PHE A 498 -1.05 19.11 -13.34
CA PHE A 498 -1.19 18.30 -12.14
C PHE A 498 -0.51 16.94 -12.31
N LEU A 499 -0.85 16.18 -13.36
CA LEU A 499 -0.27 14.86 -13.60
C LEU A 499 1.22 14.94 -13.98
N ARG A 500 1.62 15.88 -14.83
CA ARG A 500 3.02 16.10 -15.24
C ARG A 500 3.95 16.48 -14.08
N ARG A 501 3.42 17.06 -13.00
CA ARG A 501 4.18 17.44 -11.80
C ARG A 501 3.77 16.63 -10.57
N ASN A 502 3.05 15.53 -10.74
CA ASN A 502 2.65 14.63 -9.66
C ASN A 502 2.78 13.15 -10.08
N PRO A 503 4.03 12.65 -10.15
CA PRO A 503 4.29 11.26 -10.52
C PRO A 503 3.75 10.27 -9.47
N ILE A 504 3.63 10.67 -8.19
CA ILE A 504 2.99 9.86 -7.15
C ILE A 504 1.56 9.53 -7.58
N HIS A 505 0.75 10.54 -7.92
CA HIS A 505 -0.62 10.30 -8.36
C HIS A 505 -0.69 9.50 -9.68
N CYS A 506 0.23 9.75 -10.62
CA CYS A 506 0.31 8.98 -11.87
C CYS A 506 0.57 7.48 -11.61
N GLY A 507 1.49 7.14 -10.71
CA GLY A 507 1.77 5.75 -10.36
C GLY A 507 0.61 5.05 -9.67
N LEU A 508 -0.16 5.75 -8.84
CA LEU A 508 -1.36 5.19 -8.23
C LEU A 508 -2.48 4.93 -9.25
N LEU A 509 -2.66 5.83 -10.23
CA LEU A 509 -3.58 5.61 -11.35
C LEU A 509 -3.14 4.42 -12.21
N LEU A 510 -1.85 4.33 -12.52
CA LEU A 510 -1.26 3.22 -13.26
C LEU A 510 -1.49 1.88 -12.55
N HIS A 511 -1.24 1.84 -11.24
CA HIS A 511 -1.53 0.67 -10.39
C HIS A 511 -3.00 0.27 -10.47
N ASN A 512 -3.90 1.24 -10.33
CA ASN A 512 -5.34 1.01 -10.39
C ASN A 512 -5.79 0.44 -11.73
N MET A 513 -5.27 0.96 -12.84
CA MET A 513 -5.57 0.46 -14.19
C MET A 513 -5.12 -1.00 -14.35
N ARG A 514 -3.87 -1.32 -13.98
CA ARG A 514 -3.31 -2.68 -14.05
C ARG A 514 -4.08 -3.67 -13.19
N VAL A 515 -4.42 -3.31 -11.95
CA VAL A 515 -5.23 -4.16 -11.06
C VAL A 515 -6.62 -4.42 -11.64
N ASN A 516 -7.29 -3.40 -12.22
CA ASN A 516 -8.59 -3.60 -12.85
C ASN A 516 -8.51 -4.46 -14.12
N LEU A 517 -7.44 -4.31 -14.92
CA LEU A 517 -7.16 -5.18 -16.07
C LEU A 517 -7.06 -6.64 -15.63
N HIS A 518 -6.26 -6.92 -14.59
CA HIS A 518 -6.04 -8.27 -14.07
C HIS A 518 -7.31 -8.88 -13.46
N LEU A 519 -7.95 -8.19 -12.50
CA LEU A 519 -9.15 -8.69 -11.81
C LEU A 519 -10.27 -9.02 -12.79
N SER A 520 -10.56 -8.09 -13.71
CA SER A 520 -11.61 -8.28 -14.71
C SER A 520 -11.19 -9.30 -15.77
N GLY A 521 -9.92 -9.33 -16.16
CA GLY A 521 -9.38 -10.24 -17.16
C GLY A 521 -9.41 -11.71 -16.71
N VAL A 522 -8.96 -12.01 -15.48
CA VAL A 522 -9.03 -13.36 -14.91
C VAL A 522 -10.48 -13.83 -14.84
N ALA A 523 -11.39 -12.97 -14.35
CA ALA A 523 -12.82 -13.29 -14.27
C ALA A 523 -13.43 -13.57 -15.65
N TYR A 524 -13.07 -12.74 -16.65
CA TYR A 524 -13.51 -12.89 -18.03
C TYR A 524 -12.99 -14.20 -18.66
N ALA A 525 -11.70 -14.50 -18.51
CA ALA A 525 -11.09 -15.69 -19.09
C ALA A 525 -11.55 -17.00 -18.40
N ALA A 526 -12.01 -16.95 -17.15
CA ALA A 526 -12.46 -18.11 -16.38
C ALA A 526 -13.76 -18.72 -16.89
N THR A 527 -14.63 -17.94 -17.52
CA THR A 527 -15.93 -18.41 -18.01
C THR A 527 -16.01 -18.21 -19.52
N PRO A 528 -16.09 -19.29 -20.35
CA PRO A 528 -16.37 -20.69 -20.03
C PRO A 528 -15.13 -21.62 -19.84
N GLY A 529 -13.94 -21.08 -19.56
CA GLY A 529 -12.74 -21.89 -19.28
C GLY A 529 -11.94 -22.30 -20.53
N ALA A 530 -12.11 -21.57 -21.64
CA ALA A 530 -11.44 -21.81 -22.91
C ALA A 530 -9.91 -21.86 -22.78
N VAL A 531 -9.34 -20.89 -22.07
CA VAL A 531 -7.90 -20.75 -21.83
C VAL A 531 -7.35 -21.97 -21.09
N MET A 532 -8.07 -22.44 -20.06
CA MET A 532 -7.70 -23.63 -19.29
C MET A 532 -7.66 -24.90 -20.15
N CYS A 533 -8.74 -25.14 -20.91
CA CYS A 533 -8.84 -26.34 -21.75
C CYS A 533 -7.78 -26.34 -22.86
N THR A 534 -7.52 -25.18 -23.47
CA THR A 534 -6.52 -25.05 -24.54
C THR A 534 -5.11 -25.25 -24.03
N THR A 535 -4.81 -24.83 -22.79
CA THR A 535 -3.53 -25.12 -22.13
C THR A 535 -3.32 -26.63 -21.97
N GLN A 536 -4.36 -27.38 -21.58
CA GLN A 536 -4.30 -28.84 -21.51
C GLN A 536 -4.08 -29.47 -22.89
N LEU A 537 -4.73 -28.95 -23.93
CA LEU A 537 -4.53 -29.41 -25.31
C LEU A 537 -3.09 -29.17 -25.77
N TYR A 538 -2.56 -27.97 -25.54
CA TYR A 538 -1.18 -27.62 -25.86
C TYR A 538 -0.19 -28.58 -25.17
N GLN A 539 -0.39 -28.87 -23.88
CA GLN A 539 0.40 -29.85 -23.14
C GLN A 539 0.36 -31.25 -23.77
N ALA A 540 -0.85 -31.74 -24.09
CA ALA A 540 -1.03 -33.06 -24.68
C ALA A 540 -0.33 -33.17 -26.04
N LEU A 541 -0.44 -32.14 -26.88
CA LEU A 541 0.19 -32.11 -28.20
C LEU A 541 1.73 -32.08 -28.12
N ARG A 542 2.30 -31.39 -27.12
CA ARG A 542 3.74 -31.43 -26.82
C ARG A 542 4.16 -32.83 -26.34
N GLN A 543 3.39 -33.42 -25.43
CA GLN A 543 3.68 -34.74 -24.86
C GLN A 543 3.62 -35.87 -25.91
N GLU A 544 2.71 -35.79 -26.87
CA GLU A 544 2.61 -36.72 -28.00
C GLU A 544 3.65 -36.44 -29.12
N LYS A 545 4.52 -35.43 -28.96
CA LYS A 545 5.51 -34.99 -29.95
C LYS A 545 4.91 -34.56 -31.29
N LEU A 546 3.67 -34.05 -31.24
CA LEU A 546 2.97 -33.52 -32.41
C LEU A 546 3.30 -32.04 -32.66
N LEU A 547 3.92 -31.36 -31.70
CA LEU A 547 4.49 -30.02 -31.86
C LEU A 547 6.02 -30.11 -31.73
N SER A 548 6.74 -29.42 -32.62
CA SER A 548 8.20 -29.36 -32.53
C SER A 548 8.63 -28.53 -31.31
N ASP A 549 9.80 -28.82 -30.76
CA ASP A 549 10.31 -28.12 -29.57
C ASP A 549 10.49 -26.61 -29.84
N GLN A 550 10.84 -26.25 -31.08
CA GLN A 550 11.05 -24.87 -31.54
C GLN A 550 9.75 -24.05 -31.69
N LEU A 551 8.58 -24.70 -31.76
CA LEU A 551 7.30 -24.03 -31.98
C LEU A 551 6.54 -23.89 -30.64
N ALA A 552 6.93 -22.88 -29.86
CA ALA A 552 6.38 -22.61 -28.54
C ALA A 552 5.21 -21.61 -28.60
N TRP A 553 4.16 -21.86 -27.80
CA TRP A 553 3.13 -20.86 -27.54
C TRP A 553 3.57 -20.05 -26.31
N GLU A 554 4.41 -19.03 -26.53
CA GLU A 554 5.04 -18.24 -25.45
C GLU A 554 4.03 -17.68 -24.44
N ASP A 555 2.88 -17.19 -24.92
CA ASP A 555 1.83 -16.65 -24.05
C ASP A 555 1.19 -17.74 -23.16
N VAL A 556 0.95 -18.95 -23.69
CA VAL A 556 0.43 -20.09 -22.92
C VAL A 556 1.47 -20.58 -21.93
N GLU A 557 2.73 -20.68 -22.32
CA GLU A 557 3.81 -21.12 -21.42
C GLU A 557 4.00 -20.12 -20.26
N THR A 558 3.94 -18.82 -20.54
CA THR A 558 3.97 -17.76 -19.52
C THR A 558 2.78 -17.87 -18.58
N PHE A 559 1.57 -17.96 -19.13
CA PHE A 559 0.34 -18.12 -18.36
C PHE A 559 0.35 -19.40 -17.50
N TRP A 560 0.82 -20.51 -18.04
CA TRP A 560 0.91 -21.77 -17.32
C TRP A 560 1.89 -21.64 -16.15
N LYS A 561 3.09 -21.09 -16.37
CA LYS A 561 4.06 -20.82 -15.31
C LYS A 561 3.49 -19.94 -14.19
N MET A 562 2.71 -18.92 -14.55
CA MET A 562 2.08 -18.00 -13.59
C MET A 562 1.00 -18.67 -12.72
N GLN A 563 0.30 -19.68 -13.25
CA GLN A 563 -0.83 -20.33 -12.58
C GLN A 563 -0.44 -21.62 -11.83
N GLY A 564 0.61 -22.32 -12.30
CA GLY A 564 1.07 -23.61 -11.78
C GLY A 564 0.23 -24.81 -12.27
N ASP A 565 0.75 -26.04 -12.16
CA ASP A 565 0.07 -27.22 -12.71
C ASP A 565 -1.28 -27.47 -12.03
N SER A 566 -1.36 -27.14 -10.74
CA SER A 566 -2.57 -27.31 -9.93
C SER A 566 -3.79 -26.53 -10.46
N ALA A 567 -3.57 -25.47 -11.25
CA ALA A 567 -4.64 -24.76 -11.93
C ALA A 567 -5.20 -25.57 -13.09
N PHE A 568 -4.37 -26.31 -13.84
CA PHE A 568 -4.77 -26.99 -15.07
C PHE A 568 -5.07 -28.47 -14.88
N PHE A 569 -4.45 -29.14 -13.91
CA PHE A 569 -4.47 -30.59 -13.81
C PHE A 569 -4.93 -31.11 -12.44
N VAL A 570 -5.47 -32.31 -12.42
CA VAL A 570 -5.70 -33.07 -11.18
C VAL A 570 -4.57 -34.07 -10.98
N GLY A 571 -3.63 -33.72 -10.08
CA GLY A 571 -2.37 -34.45 -9.91
C GLY A 571 -1.31 -33.96 -10.90
N ASP A 572 -0.35 -34.82 -11.23
CA ASP A 572 0.70 -34.52 -12.20
C ASP A 572 0.11 -34.34 -13.62
N PRO A 573 0.79 -33.57 -14.49
CA PRO A 573 0.41 -33.47 -15.89
C PRO A 573 0.25 -34.85 -16.56
N PRO A 574 -0.86 -35.09 -17.27
CA PRO A 574 -1.15 -36.37 -17.91
C PRO A 574 -0.10 -36.71 -18.99
N LYS A 575 0.17 -38.01 -19.17
CA LYS A 575 1.26 -38.51 -20.06
C LYS A 575 0.79 -39.40 -21.21
N ASN A 576 -0.51 -39.70 -21.27
CA ASN A 576 -1.08 -40.57 -22.30
C ASN A 576 -2.53 -40.21 -22.58
N ARG A 577 -3.05 -40.74 -23.69
CA ARG A 577 -4.37 -40.39 -24.25
C ARG A 577 -5.55 -40.60 -23.29
N GLU A 578 -5.59 -41.74 -22.59
CA GLU A 578 -6.64 -42.01 -21.59
C GLU A 578 -6.54 -41.04 -20.39
N ALA A 579 -5.31 -40.72 -19.97
CA ALA A 579 -5.05 -39.76 -18.90
C ALA A 579 -5.46 -38.33 -19.30
N TYR A 580 -5.25 -37.89 -20.55
CA TYR A 580 -5.68 -36.56 -21.02
C TYR A 580 -7.19 -36.39 -20.84
N PHE A 581 -7.99 -37.35 -21.36
CA PHE A 581 -9.44 -37.28 -21.28
C PHE A 581 -9.95 -37.34 -19.84
N LYS A 582 -9.40 -38.25 -19.03
CA LYS A 582 -9.77 -38.37 -17.62
C LYS A 582 -9.46 -37.08 -16.86
N ASN A 583 -8.26 -36.53 -17.02
CA ASN A 583 -7.84 -35.30 -16.32
C ASN A 583 -8.70 -34.11 -16.73
N TYR A 584 -8.97 -33.94 -18.04
CA TYR A 584 -9.91 -32.95 -18.56
C TYR A 584 -11.29 -33.02 -17.88
N CYS A 585 -11.88 -34.22 -17.79
CA CYS A 585 -13.17 -34.42 -17.14
C CYS A 585 -13.12 -34.07 -15.65
N LEU A 586 -12.06 -34.46 -14.94
CA LEU A 586 -11.88 -34.12 -13.52
C LEU A 586 -11.78 -32.60 -13.32
N CYS A 587 -11.09 -31.89 -14.20
CA CYS A 587 -10.98 -30.43 -14.16
C CYS A 587 -12.32 -29.71 -14.39
N LEU A 588 -13.24 -30.32 -15.14
CA LEU A 588 -14.63 -29.86 -15.29
C LEU A 588 -15.55 -30.23 -14.10
N GLY A 589 -15.02 -30.93 -13.09
CA GLY A 589 -15.72 -31.33 -11.87
C GLY A 589 -16.40 -32.69 -11.97
N VAL A 590 -16.13 -33.49 -13.01
CA VAL A 590 -16.62 -34.87 -13.09
C VAL A 590 -15.95 -35.69 -11.97
N SER A 591 -16.72 -36.43 -11.17
CA SER A 591 -16.19 -37.19 -10.03
C SER A 591 -15.38 -38.40 -10.46
N VAL A 592 -14.27 -38.70 -9.75
CA VAL A 592 -13.48 -39.94 -9.91
C VAL A 592 -14.35 -41.20 -9.76
N SER A 593 -15.41 -41.13 -8.94
CA SER A 593 -16.35 -42.24 -8.76
C SER A 593 -17.06 -42.66 -10.05
N ASN A 594 -17.06 -41.83 -11.10
CA ASN A 594 -17.60 -42.19 -12.41
C ASN A 594 -16.82 -43.29 -13.14
N TRP A 595 -15.57 -43.54 -12.73
CA TRP A 595 -14.69 -44.58 -13.28
C TRP A 595 -14.38 -45.67 -12.26
N ALA A 596 -15.14 -45.76 -11.17
CA ALA A 596 -14.97 -46.83 -10.18
C ALA A 596 -15.53 -48.16 -10.72
N PRO A 597 -14.83 -49.30 -10.52
CA PRO A 597 -15.27 -50.61 -11.03
C PRO A 597 -16.68 -51.04 -10.57
N THR A 598 -17.15 -50.51 -9.44
CA THR A 598 -18.41 -50.87 -8.78
C THR A 598 -19.57 -49.92 -9.13
N LYS A 599 -19.38 -48.95 -10.03
CA LYS A 599 -20.41 -47.97 -10.35
C LYS A 599 -21.59 -48.61 -11.11
N ARG A 600 -22.81 -48.41 -10.61
CA ARG A 600 -24.06 -48.78 -11.31
C ARG A 600 -24.35 -47.79 -12.44
N LYS A 601 -24.89 -48.30 -13.57
CA LYS A 601 -25.34 -47.48 -14.71
C LYS A 601 -26.30 -46.40 -14.23
N GLY A 602 -25.99 -45.13 -14.49
CA GLY A 602 -26.75 -44.00 -13.97
C GLY A 602 -26.11 -42.64 -14.27
N LYS A 603 -26.74 -41.58 -13.77
CA LYS A 603 -26.33 -40.18 -14.01
C LYS A 603 -24.86 -39.94 -13.66
N VAL A 604 -24.16 -39.18 -14.50
CA VAL A 604 -22.77 -38.76 -14.25
C VAL A 604 -22.73 -37.90 -12.98
N ASN A 605 -21.90 -38.29 -12.01
CA ASN A 605 -21.71 -37.54 -10.79
C ASN A 605 -20.78 -36.35 -11.06
N VAL A 606 -21.29 -35.13 -10.93
CA VAL A 606 -20.51 -33.90 -11.09
C VAL A 606 -20.49 -33.18 -9.75
N ASN A 607 -19.29 -32.84 -9.28
CA ASN A 607 -19.09 -31.96 -8.15
C ASN A 607 -18.47 -30.66 -8.66
N THR A 608 -19.29 -29.61 -8.76
CA THR A 608 -18.84 -28.30 -9.24
C THR A 608 -17.80 -27.66 -8.34
N ALA A 609 -17.77 -27.99 -7.03
CA ALA A 609 -16.72 -27.53 -6.13
C ALA A 609 -15.33 -28.09 -6.49
N ASN A 610 -15.28 -29.20 -7.23
CA ASN A 610 -14.03 -29.80 -7.70
C ASN A 610 -13.51 -29.18 -8.99
N ARG A 611 -14.29 -28.33 -9.68
CA ARG A 611 -13.82 -27.62 -10.89
C ARG A 611 -12.56 -26.83 -10.64
N ARG A 612 -11.57 -26.96 -11.50
CA ARG A 612 -10.38 -26.13 -11.42
C ARG A 612 -10.72 -24.68 -11.75
N ASN A 613 -9.99 -23.75 -11.14
CA ASN A 613 -10.20 -22.32 -11.34
C ASN A 613 -8.84 -21.61 -11.37
N MET A 614 -8.78 -20.49 -12.09
CA MET A 614 -7.59 -19.66 -12.14
C MET A 614 -7.37 -18.95 -10.81
N LYS A 615 -6.09 -18.73 -10.52
CA LYS A 615 -5.60 -17.92 -9.41
C LYS A 615 -5.57 -16.45 -9.83
N PHE A 616 -5.99 -15.60 -8.90
CA PHE A 616 -5.74 -14.17 -8.97
C PHE A 616 -4.34 -13.89 -8.41
N ASN A 617 -3.38 -13.65 -9.30
CA ASN A 617 -2.01 -13.27 -8.93
C ASN A 617 -1.92 -11.81 -8.45
N GLY A 618 -0.75 -11.41 -7.93
CA GLY A 618 -0.52 -10.05 -7.46
C GLY A 618 -1.30 -9.68 -6.19
N TRP A 619 -1.38 -10.59 -5.21
CA TRP A 619 -2.29 -10.44 -4.07
C TRP A 619 -2.08 -9.14 -3.28
N VAL A 620 -0.83 -8.74 -3.06
CA VAL A 620 -0.51 -7.50 -2.33
C VAL A 620 -1.04 -6.30 -3.10
N SER A 621 -0.80 -6.26 -4.41
CA SER A 621 -1.32 -5.25 -5.33
C SER A 621 -2.85 -5.15 -5.31
N LEU A 622 -3.54 -6.30 -5.29
CA LEU A 622 -5.00 -6.37 -5.23
C LEU A 622 -5.54 -5.82 -3.91
N VAL A 623 -4.92 -6.15 -2.78
CA VAL A 623 -5.33 -5.68 -1.45
C VAL A 623 -5.09 -4.19 -1.30
N ILE A 624 -3.92 -3.70 -1.71
CA ILE A 624 -3.56 -2.29 -1.62
C ILE A 624 -4.44 -1.44 -2.54
N ASN A 625 -4.80 -1.91 -3.74
CA ASN A 625 -5.68 -1.15 -4.63
C ASN A 625 -7.08 -0.88 -4.04
N ARG A 626 -7.58 -1.76 -3.16
CA ARG A 626 -8.84 -1.49 -2.42
C ARG A 626 -8.71 -0.30 -1.48
N ARG A 627 -7.49 -0.02 -1.00
CA ARG A 627 -7.13 1.18 -0.22
C ARG A 627 -6.91 2.41 -1.10
N LEU A 628 -7.15 2.37 -2.40
CA LEU A 628 -7.11 3.56 -3.26
C LEU A 628 -8.52 4.08 -3.60
N ALA A 629 -9.57 3.33 -3.24
CA ALA A 629 -10.96 3.65 -3.54
C ALA A 629 -11.45 4.92 -2.80
N PRO A 630 -12.03 5.92 -3.48
CA PRO A 630 -12.44 7.19 -2.86
C PRO A 630 -13.50 7.12 -1.75
N ILE A 631 -14.14 5.97 -1.56
CA ILE A 631 -15.25 5.81 -0.61
C ILE A 631 -15.03 4.54 0.21
N GLY A 632 -15.20 4.65 1.52
CA GLY A 632 -15.21 3.53 2.46
C GLY A 632 -14.38 3.81 3.70
N GLU A 633 -14.91 3.48 4.88
CA GLU A 633 -14.11 3.47 6.12
C GLU A 633 -12.99 2.42 5.99
N ARG A 634 -11.79 2.77 6.45
CA ARG A 634 -10.64 1.87 6.45
C ARG A 634 -10.00 1.83 7.83
N LEU A 635 -9.46 0.68 8.17
CA LEU A 635 -8.60 0.54 9.34
C LEU A 635 -7.30 1.34 9.10
N PRO A 636 -6.83 2.15 10.06
CA PRO A 636 -5.52 2.82 9.96
C PRO A 636 -4.38 1.85 9.63
N LEU A 637 -3.37 2.33 8.92
CA LEU A 637 -2.25 1.51 8.47
C LEU A 637 -1.13 1.51 9.53
N SER A 638 -0.94 0.39 10.22
CA SER A 638 0.18 0.18 11.14
C SER A 638 1.27 -0.71 10.52
N SER A 639 2.47 -0.71 11.12
CA SER A 639 3.56 -1.64 10.76
C SER A 639 3.08 -3.10 10.77
N ASP A 640 2.33 -3.51 11.80
CA ASP A 640 1.77 -4.85 11.92
C ASP A 640 0.81 -5.20 10.78
N LEU A 641 0.03 -4.21 10.28
CA LEU A 641 -0.88 -4.43 9.17
C LEU A 641 -0.11 -4.60 7.85
N ILE A 642 0.96 -3.82 7.62
CA ILE A 642 1.81 -3.95 6.45
C ILE A 642 2.52 -5.32 6.46
N GLU A 643 3.11 -5.70 7.60
CA GLU A 643 3.70 -7.03 7.77
C GLU A 643 2.67 -8.14 7.51
N GLY A 644 1.47 -8.03 8.09
CA GLY A 644 0.40 -8.99 7.86
C GLY A 644 0.00 -9.11 6.38
N ILE A 645 -0.03 -8.00 5.65
CA ILE A 645 -0.27 -7.99 4.19
C ILE A 645 0.87 -8.71 3.46
N LEU A 646 2.13 -8.46 3.81
CA LEU A 646 3.29 -9.10 3.17
C LEU A 646 3.34 -10.60 3.44
N ILE A 647 3.07 -11.03 4.67
CA ILE A 647 2.98 -12.42 5.08
C ILE A 647 1.88 -13.15 4.32
N GLU A 648 0.68 -12.56 4.29
CA GLU A 648 -0.47 -13.18 3.62
C GLU A 648 -0.28 -13.17 2.09
N GLY A 649 0.41 -12.16 1.53
CA GLY A 649 0.86 -12.14 0.14
C GLY A 649 1.73 -13.35 -0.21
N ARG A 650 2.83 -13.58 0.55
CA ARG A 650 3.71 -14.75 0.38
C ARG A 650 2.93 -16.07 0.52
N ARG A 651 1.99 -16.13 1.47
CA ARG A 651 1.14 -17.31 1.64
C ARG A 651 0.29 -17.56 0.39
N HIS A 652 -0.32 -16.51 -0.18
CA HIS A 652 -1.11 -16.60 -1.41
C HIS A 652 -0.27 -16.98 -2.65
N GLU A 653 1.02 -16.68 -2.70
CA GLU A 653 1.92 -17.17 -3.75
C GLU A 653 1.96 -18.71 -3.80
N THR A 654 1.94 -19.37 -2.64
CA THR A 654 1.95 -20.84 -2.53
C THR A 654 0.59 -21.51 -2.75
N MET A 655 -0.50 -20.73 -2.86
CA MET A 655 -1.85 -21.27 -3.02
C MET A 655 -2.28 -21.40 -4.48
N ASP A 656 -3.19 -22.35 -4.74
CA ASP A 656 -3.95 -22.46 -5.99
C ASP A 656 -5.17 -21.50 -5.99
N GLY A 657 -5.90 -21.46 -7.11
CA GLY A 657 -7.12 -20.64 -7.25
C GLY A 657 -8.27 -21.00 -6.29
N LYS A 658 -8.14 -22.04 -5.46
CA LYS A 658 -9.08 -22.43 -4.40
C LYS A 658 -8.57 -22.16 -2.99
N GLY A 659 -7.34 -21.66 -2.85
CA GLY A 659 -6.71 -21.44 -1.55
C GLY A 659 -6.06 -22.68 -0.94
N HIS A 660 -5.81 -23.74 -1.72
CA HIS A 660 -5.03 -24.89 -1.27
C HIS A 660 -3.55 -24.72 -1.61
N ILE A 661 -2.65 -25.19 -0.74
CA ILE A 661 -1.20 -25.15 -0.99
C ILE A 661 -0.87 -26.05 -2.20
N GLN A 662 -0.16 -25.50 -3.18
CA GLN A 662 0.21 -26.23 -4.38
C GLN A 662 1.23 -27.33 -4.06
N PRO A 663 1.07 -28.56 -4.58
CA PRO A 663 1.98 -29.68 -4.31
C PRO A 663 3.45 -29.36 -4.61
N GLU A 664 3.71 -28.67 -5.72
CA GLU A 664 5.05 -28.25 -6.17
C GLU A 664 5.73 -27.29 -5.18
N THR A 665 4.93 -26.45 -4.51
CA THR A 665 5.42 -25.46 -3.54
C THR A 665 5.44 -25.98 -2.11
N LYS A 666 4.95 -27.21 -1.87
CA LYS A 666 4.80 -27.79 -0.53
C LYS A 666 6.14 -28.02 0.19
N GLY A 667 7.24 -28.20 -0.55
CA GLY A 667 8.60 -28.22 -0.01
C GLY A 667 9.07 -26.81 0.40
N LYS A 668 8.95 -25.83 -0.50
CA LYS A 668 9.29 -24.42 -0.23
C LYS A 668 8.49 -23.83 0.94
N ALA A 669 7.20 -24.15 1.04
CA ALA A 669 6.31 -23.69 2.11
C ALA A 669 6.60 -24.33 3.49
N LYS A 670 7.39 -25.42 3.54
CA LYS A 670 7.82 -26.08 4.78
C LYS A 670 9.22 -25.66 5.22
N ASP A 671 10.10 -25.35 4.27
CA ASP A 671 11.51 -25.11 4.52
C ASP A 671 11.87 -23.62 4.64
N GLU A 672 11.07 -22.71 4.06
CA GLU A 672 11.17 -21.27 4.37
C GLU A 672 10.20 -20.95 5.51
N PRO A 673 10.67 -20.74 6.76
CA PRO A 673 9.84 -20.08 7.74
C PRO A 673 9.32 -18.79 7.10
N ILE A 674 8.02 -18.51 7.27
CA ILE A 674 7.48 -17.19 6.95
C ILE A 674 8.32 -16.23 7.76
N ASP A 675 9.29 -15.56 7.12
CA ASP A 675 10.19 -14.66 7.81
C ASP A 675 9.32 -13.71 8.60
N SER A 676 9.54 -13.76 9.89
CA SER A 676 8.98 -12.84 10.85
C SER A 676 9.53 -11.48 10.44
N VAL A 677 8.70 -10.61 9.87
CA VAL A 677 9.15 -9.35 9.28
C VAL A 677 9.27 -8.35 10.43
N SER A 678 10.22 -8.57 11.34
CA SER A 678 10.58 -7.57 12.36
C SER A 678 11.44 -6.48 11.73
N LEU A 679 10.86 -5.77 10.76
CA LEU A 679 11.48 -4.66 10.05
C LEU A 679 10.99 -3.33 10.59
N PRO A 680 11.86 -2.30 10.64
CA PRO A 680 11.46 -0.95 10.99
C PRO A 680 10.51 -0.38 9.92
N PRO A 681 9.70 0.64 10.25
CA PRO A 681 8.71 1.21 9.33
C PRO A 681 9.24 1.53 7.93
N ALA A 682 10.43 2.16 7.84
CA ALA A 682 11.06 2.47 6.56
C ALA A 682 11.38 1.21 5.74
N ALA A 683 11.99 0.19 6.35
CA ALA A 683 12.31 -1.06 5.65
C ALA A 683 11.05 -1.85 5.26
N LEU A 684 9.94 -1.75 6.02
CA LEU A 684 8.64 -2.29 5.62
C LEU A 684 8.13 -1.63 4.34
N ILE A 685 8.24 -0.30 4.22
CA ILE A 685 7.87 0.43 3.01
C ILE A 685 8.73 0.03 1.80
N ARG A 686 10.05 -0.13 1.99
CA ARG A 686 10.94 -0.71 0.95
C ARG A 686 10.48 -2.09 0.52
N LYS A 687 10.26 -3.00 1.49
CA LYS A 687 9.84 -4.38 1.21
C LYS A 687 8.50 -4.41 0.48
N LEU A 688 7.57 -3.55 0.85
CA LEU A 688 6.30 -3.38 0.15
C LEU A 688 6.51 -2.92 -1.29
N ALA A 689 7.34 -1.90 -1.53
CA ALA A 689 7.65 -1.43 -2.88
C ALA A 689 8.21 -2.57 -3.76
N LEU A 690 9.16 -3.35 -3.22
CA LEU A 690 9.78 -4.47 -3.94
C LEU A 690 8.79 -5.60 -4.22
N ASN A 691 7.87 -5.89 -3.29
CA ASN A 691 6.81 -6.89 -3.53
C ASN A 691 5.84 -6.42 -4.61
N ILE A 692 5.36 -5.17 -4.53
CA ILE A 692 4.50 -4.60 -5.58
C ILE A 692 5.22 -4.67 -6.93
N HIS A 693 6.50 -4.30 -7.00
CA HIS A 693 7.30 -4.38 -8.22
C HIS A 693 7.39 -5.80 -8.78
N ALA A 694 7.63 -6.81 -7.92
CA ALA A 694 7.68 -8.21 -8.32
C ALA A 694 6.34 -8.74 -8.87
N GLU A 695 5.21 -8.21 -8.40
CA GLU A 695 3.87 -8.58 -8.87
C GLU A 695 3.45 -7.91 -10.20
N ILE A 696 4.23 -6.95 -10.72
CA ILE A 696 3.84 -6.19 -11.92
C ILE A 696 3.67 -7.06 -13.16
N PRO A 697 4.57 -8.00 -13.49
CA PRO A 697 4.37 -8.90 -14.62
C PRO A 697 3.05 -9.68 -14.51
N ASP A 698 2.66 -10.07 -13.30
CA ASP A 698 1.42 -10.81 -13.06
C ASP A 698 0.17 -9.97 -13.35
N ILE A 699 0.12 -8.73 -12.85
CA ILE A 699 -1.05 -7.85 -13.01
C ILE A 699 -1.10 -7.16 -14.37
N ARG A 700 -0.01 -7.19 -15.15
CA ARG A 700 0.03 -6.69 -16.54
C ARG A 700 -0.34 -7.74 -17.58
N PHE A 701 -0.32 -9.03 -17.23
CA PHE A 701 -0.67 -10.09 -18.17
C PHE A 701 -2.11 -9.90 -18.69
N ASN A 702 -2.27 -9.74 -20.00
CA ASN A 702 -3.56 -9.40 -20.59
C ASN A 702 -4.42 -10.64 -20.88
N TYR A 703 -5.20 -11.06 -19.89
CA TYR A 703 -6.12 -12.18 -20.00
C TYR A 703 -7.21 -12.02 -21.08
N PHE A 704 -7.57 -10.79 -21.47
CA PHE A 704 -8.53 -10.57 -22.55
C PHE A 704 -7.93 -10.91 -23.91
N THR A 705 -6.71 -10.46 -24.17
CA THR A 705 -5.97 -10.79 -25.40
C THR A 705 -5.67 -12.28 -25.46
N MET A 706 -5.29 -12.89 -24.34
CA MET A 706 -5.10 -14.33 -24.22
C MET A 706 -6.39 -15.10 -24.55
N HIS A 707 -7.50 -14.71 -23.91
CA HIS A 707 -8.81 -15.32 -24.15
C HIS A 707 -9.21 -15.21 -25.61
N ARG A 708 -9.05 -14.04 -26.24
CA ARG A 708 -9.37 -13.83 -27.65
C ARG A 708 -8.57 -14.73 -28.58
N SER A 709 -7.26 -14.85 -28.36
CA SER A 709 -6.37 -15.69 -29.18
C SER A 709 -6.77 -17.16 -29.08
N VAL A 710 -7.04 -17.63 -27.86
CA VAL A 710 -7.55 -18.98 -27.62
C VAL A 710 -8.94 -19.18 -28.24
N TRP A 711 -9.82 -18.20 -28.14
CA TRP A 711 -11.17 -18.28 -28.67
C TRP A 711 -11.16 -18.44 -30.20
N SER A 712 -10.33 -17.64 -30.89
CA SER A 712 -10.12 -17.74 -32.34
C SER A 712 -9.66 -19.15 -32.74
N PHE A 713 -8.65 -19.68 -32.05
CA PHE A 713 -8.15 -21.04 -32.30
C PHE A 713 -9.24 -22.10 -32.12
N LEU A 714 -10.04 -22.02 -31.05
CA LEU A 714 -11.12 -22.98 -30.79
C LEU A 714 -12.25 -22.89 -31.83
N THR A 715 -12.57 -21.69 -32.31
CA THR A 715 -13.54 -21.49 -33.40
C THR A 715 -13.07 -22.20 -34.68
N GLU A 716 -11.80 -22.01 -35.08
CA GLU A 716 -11.23 -22.71 -36.24
C GLU A 716 -11.21 -24.23 -36.05
N LEU A 717 -10.88 -24.71 -34.84
CA LEU A 717 -10.91 -26.14 -34.52
C LEU A 717 -12.32 -26.72 -34.63
N LYS A 718 -13.34 -26.00 -34.17
CA LYS A 718 -14.76 -26.39 -34.31
C LYS A 718 -15.16 -26.49 -35.79
N GLU A 719 -14.74 -25.56 -36.63
CA GLU A 719 -15.02 -25.58 -38.06
C GLU A 719 -14.39 -26.80 -38.74
N GLU A 720 -13.12 -27.09 -38.43
CA GLU A 720 -12.42 -28.26 -38.99
C GLU A 720 -13.07 -29.56 -38.52
N PHE A 721 -13.50 -29.64 -37.26
CA PHE A 721 -14.22 -30.80 -36.74
C PHE A 721 -15.59 -30.98 -37.41
N THR A 722 -16.25 -29.87 -37.75
CA THR A 722 -17.51 -29.89 -38.52
C THR A 722 -17.27 -30.41 -39.94
N ARG A 723 -16.10 -30.13 -40.55
CA ARG A 723 -15.71 -30.72 -41.85
C ARG A 723 -15.39 -32.20 -41.75
N LEU A 724 -14.69 -32.63 -40.69
CA LEU A 724 -14.28 -34.03 -40.49
C LEU A 724 -15.45 -34.97 -40.18
N TRP A 725 -16.39 -34.54 -39.32
CA TRP A 725 -17.47 -35.40 -38.82
C TRP A 725 -18.88 -34.95 -39.22
N GLY A 726 -18.99 -33.88 -40.01
CA GLY A 726 -20.24 -33.36 -40.53
C GLY A 726 -21.12 -32.69 -39.47
N ALA A 727 -22.34 -32.32 -39.88
CA ALA A 727 -23.28 -31.54 -39.05
C ALA A 727 -23.69 -32.23 -37.73
N ARG A 728 -23.49 -33.55 -37.59
CA ARG A 728 -23.79 -34.27 -36.34
C ARG A 728 -22.88 -33.83 -35.19
N PHE A 729 -21.65 -33.41 -35.47
CA PHE A 729 -20.74 -32.88 -34.45
C PHE A 729 -21.32 -31.64 -33.74
N LEU A 730 -22.06 -30.79 -34.47
CA LEU A 730 -22.67 -29.57 -33.92
C LEU A 730 -23.73 -29.86 -32.85
N GLN A 731 -24.23 -31.08 -32.72
CA GLN A 731 -25.11 -31.46 -31.62
C GLN A 731 -24.39 -31.44 -30.26
N TYR A 732 -23.07 -31.67 -30.25
CA TYR A 732 -22.25 -31.64 -29.03
C TYR A 732 -21.80 -30.21 -28.69
N ILE A 733 -21.64 -29.35 -29.70
CA ILE A 733 -21.15 -27.97 -29.57
C ILE A 733 -22.07 -27.04 -30.38
N PRO A 734 -23.34 -26.87 -29.94
CA PRO A 734 -24.36 -26.17 -30.71
C PRO A 734 -24.12 -24.65 -30.77
N THR A 735 -23.42 -24.10 -29.79
CA THR A 735 -23.26 -22.67 -29.56
C THR A 735 -21.81 -22.32 -29.23
N GLU A 736 -21.41 -21.08 -29.47
CA GLU A 736 -20.03 -20.61 -29.27
C GLU A 736 -19.62 -20.64 -27.78
N ASP A 737 -20.55 -20.47 -26.82
CA ASP A 737 -20.26 -20.58 -25.39
C ASP A 737 -19.81 -22.00 -24.97
N LYS A 738 -19.94 -22.98 -25.85
CA LYS A 738 -19.55 -24.38 -25.65
C LYS A 738 -18.22 -24.74 -26.33
N LEU A 739 -17.53 -23.77 -26.96
CA LEU A 739 -16.23 -23.98 -27.61
C LEU A 739 -15.18 -24.70 -26.75
N PRO A 740 -15.05 -24.47 -25.43
CA PRO A 740 -14.08 -25.20 -24.62
C PRO A 740 -14.27 -26.73 -24.64
N TYR A 741 -15.46 -27.22 -24.99
CA TYR A 741 -15.78 -28.65 -25.09
C TYR A 741 -15.24 -29.31 -26.36
N VAL A 742 -14.78 -28.53 -27.36
CA VAL A 742 -14.08 -29.07 -28.53
C VAL A 742 -12.84 -29.86 -28.09
N VAL A 743 -12.10 -29.33 -27.11
CA VAL A 743 -10.92 -30.00 -26.53
C VAL A 743 -11.29 -31.33 -25.88
N GLY A 744 -12.41 -31.38 -25.16
CA GLY A 744 -12.91 -32.62 -24.57
C GLY A 744 -13.18 -33.69 -25.62
N TYR A 745 -13.69 -33.27 -26.79
CA TYR A 745 -13.93 -34.16 -27.93
C TYR A 745 -12.63 -34.67 -28.58
N VAL A 746 -11.59 -33.81 -28.68
CA VAL A 746 -10.24 -34.23 -29.10
C VAL A 746 -9.74 -35.36 -28.20
N PHE A 747 -9.81 -35.17 -26.88
CA PHE A 747 -9.33 -36.15 -25.93
C PHE A 747 -10.17 -37.43 -25.91
N SER A 748 -11.50 -37.33 -26.00
CA SER A 748 -12.37 -38.51 -25.97
C SER A 748 -12.14 -39.41 -27.18
N THR A 749 -12.02 -38.82 -28.38
CA THR A 749 -11.78 -39.57 -29.62
C THR A 749 -10.40 -40.22 -29.65
N ALA A 750 -9.35 -39.50 -29.25
CA ALA A 750 -8.00 -40.05 -29.14
C ALA A 750 -7.88 -41.18 -28.09
N ALA A 751 -8.71 -41.14 -27.04
CA ALA A 751 -8.77 -42.17 -26.01
C ALA A 751 -9.73 -43.34 -26.32
N GLY A 752 -10.44 -43.30 -27.46
CA GLY A 752 -11.47 -44.30 -27.79
C GLY A 752 -12.65 -44.30 -26.82
N GLN A 753 -13.04 -43.14 -26.29
CA GLN A 753 -14.16 -42.97 -25.35
C GLN A 753 -15.37 -42.37 -26.07
N LYS A 754 -16.52 -43.06 -25.99
CA LYS A 754 -17.80 -42.60 -26.55
C LYS A 754 -18.66 -41.82 -25.53
N GLY A 755 -18.26 -41.82 -24.26
CA GLY A 755 -18.96 -41.11 -23.19
C GLY A 755 -18.07 -40.79 -21.98
N LEU A 756 -18.69 -40.24 -20.92
CA LEU A 756 -18.01 -39.77 -19.70
C LEU A 756 -17.75 -40.88 -18.65
N THR A 757 -18.08 -42.14 -18.96
CA THR A 757 -17.96 -43.30 -18.05
C THR A 757 -17.18 -44.43 -18.71
N SER A 758 -16.55 -45.30 -17.91
CA SER A 758 -15.68 -46.41 -18.34
C SER A 758 -16.30 -47.42 -19.30
N ASP A 759 -17.62 -47.45 -19.41
CA ASP A 759 -18.39 -48.53 -20.03
C ASP A 759 -18.69 -48.28 -21.52
N GLU A 760 -18.40 -47.08 -22.04
CA GLU A 760 -18.68 -46.67 -23.41
C GLU A 760 -17.38 -46.53 -24.21
N LYS A 761 -16.68 -47.65 -24.45
CA LYS A 761 -15.45 -47.69 -25.24
C LYS A 761 -15.73 -47.88 -26.74
N GLY A 762 -14.95 -47.19 -27.57
CA GLY A 762 -14.87 -47.33 -29.02
C GLY A 762 -13.43 -47.53 -29.48
N GLU A 763 -13.22 -47.59 -30.80
CA GLU A 763 -11.86 -47.51 -31.36
C GLU A 763 -11.31 -46.09 -31.19
N ALA A 764 -10.02 -45.99 -30.86
CA ALA A 764 -9.33 -44.71 -30.82
C ALA A 764 -9.22 -44.13 -32.23
N VAL A 765 -9.53 -42.84 -32.37
CA VAL A 765 -9.51 -42.13 -33.66
C VAL A 765 -8.56 -40.94 -33.57
N ASP A 766 -7.45 -41.02 -34.29
CA ASP A 766 -6.38 -40.01 -34.23
C ASP A 766 -6.70 -38.76 -35.05
N ALA A 767 -7.67 -38.83 -35.98
CA ALA A 767 -8.05 -37.71 -36.84
C ALA A 767 -8.33 -36.41 -36.08
N GLY A 768 -8.91 -36.49 -34.88
CA GLY A 768 -9.18 -35.31 -34.04
C GLY A 768 -7.92 -34.66 -33.45
N ILE A 769 -7.00 -35.47 -32.90
CA ILE A 769 -5.75 -34.96 -32.31
C ILE A 769 -4.77 -34.50 -33.39
N ASP A 770 -4.74 -35.16 -34.54
CA ASP A 770 -3.93 -34.77 -35.69
C ASP A 770 -4.40 -33.45 -36.32
N ALA A 771 -5.73 -33.26 -36.43
CA ALA A 771 -6.31 -32.01 -36.89
C ALA A 771 -6.02 -30.85 -35.91
N ALA A 772 -6.16 -31.09 -34.60
CA ALA A 772 -5.79 -30.12 -33.58
C ALA A 772 -4.30 -29.74 -33.65
N ALA A 773 -3.40 -30.73 -33.81
CA ALA A 773 -1.97 -30.50 -33.97
C ALA A 773 -1.66 -29.67 -35.22
N LYS A 774 -2.26 -30.01 -36.36
CA LYS A 774 -2.05 -29.31 -37.63
C LYS A 774 -2.49 -27.84 -37.54
N LEU A 775 -3.68 -27.59 -36.97
CA LEU A 775 -4.18 -26.23 -36.78
C LEU A 775 -3.33 -25.43 -35.80
N MET A 776 -2.93 -26.04 -34.68
CA MET A 776 -2.09 -25.35 -33.70
C MET A 776 -0.70 -25.04 -34.25
N ARG A 777 -0.11 -25.93 -35.07
CA ARG A 777 1.16 -25.61 -35.77
C ARG A 777 1.00 -24.40 -36.67
N LYS A 778 -0.02 -24.40 -37.54
CA LYS A 778 -0.30 -23.27 -38.42
C LYS A 778 -0.52 -21.98 -37.63
N PHE A 779 -1.34 -22.02 -36.59
CA PHE A 779 -1.63 -20.88 -35.72
C PHE A 779 -0.36 -20.27 -35.10
N LEU A 780 0.58 -21.12 -34.68
CA LEU A 780 1.85 -20.68 -34.12
C LEU A 780 2.83 -20.17 -35.18
N GLU A 781 2.88 -20.81 -36.36
CA GLU A 781 3.68 -20.37 -37.51
C GLU A 781 3.22 -18.99 -38.03
N ASP A 782 1.91 -18.72 -37.97
CA ASP A 782 1.30 -17.43 -38.30
C ASP A 782 1.59 -16.33 -37.24
N GLY A 783 2.30 -16.66 -36.16
CA GLY A 783 2.76 -15.71 -35.14
C GLY A 783 1.78 -15.47 -33.99
N HIS A 784 0.65 -16.16 -33.93
CA HIS A 784 -0.38 -15.91 -32.91
C HIS A 784 -0.02 -16.39 -31.50
N GLY A 785 1.13 -17.04 -31.30
CA GLY A 785 1.61 -17.55 -30.01
C GLY A 785 2.18 -16.51 -29.04
N ARG A 786 2.33 -15.25 -29.49
CA ARG A 786 3.03 -14.16 -28.77
C ARG A 786 2.23 -12.86 -28.73
N ALA A 787 0.93 -12.90 -28.97
CA ALA A 787 0.06 -11.73 -29.04
C ALA A 787 0.02 -10.91 -27.74
N VAL A 788 0.03 -11.56 -26.57
CA VAL A 788 0.07 -10.87 -25.26
C VAL A 788 1.43 -10.20 -25.08
N LYS A 789 2.51 -10.92 -25.37
CA LYS A 789 3.88 -10.39 -25.29
C LYS A 789 4.09 -9.18 -26.21
N GLU A 790 3.72 -9.29 -27.48
CA GLU A 790 3.83 -8.21 -28.47
C GLU A 790 3.05 -6.97 -28.05
N GLN A 791 1.86 -7.16 -27.47
CA GLN A 791 1.05 -6.04 -26.99
C GLN A 791 1.72 -5.27 -25.85
N VAL A 792 2.46 -5.95 -24.97
CA VAL A 792 3.21 -5.29 -23.89
C VAL A 792 4.37 -4.47 -24.45
N GLU A 793 5.06 -5.01 -25.45
CA GLU A 793 6.25 -4.41 -26.09
C GLU A 793 5.91 -3.25 -27.04
N THR A 794 4.72 -3.25 -27.66
CA THR A 794 4.33 -2.25 -28.67
C THR A 794 3.70 -1.02 -28.03
N GLU A 795 4.24 0.17 -28.32
CA GLU A 795 3.60 1.44 -27.97
C GLU A 795 2.36 1.70 -28.82
N VAL A 796 1.43 2.51 -28.30
CA VAL A 796 0.17 2.80 -28.99
C VAL A 796 0.08 4.29 -29.23
N GLU A 797 -0.11 4.65 -30.49
CA GLU A 797 -0.31 6.04 -30.85
C GLU A 797 -1.76 6.46 -30.55
N PRO A 798 -2.00 7.68 -30.04
CA PRO A 798 -3.36 8.18 -29.81
C PRO A 798 -4.25 8.15 -31.06
N GLU A 799 -3.63 8.27 -32.24
CA GLU A 799 -4.23 8.19 -33.57
C GLU A 799 -4.97 6.87 -33.80
N GLU A 800 -4.43 5.75 -33.29
CA GLU A 800 -5.00 4.41 -33.46
C GLU A 800 -6.35 4.24 -32.72
N LEU A 801 -6.67 5.15 -31.81
CA LEU A 801 -7.90 5.14 -31.01
C LEU A 801 -8.84 6.29 -31.36
N LYS A 802 -8.58 7.07 -32.42
CA LYS A 802 -9.41 8.24 -32.77
C LYS A 802 -10.85 7.90 -33.11
N ASP A 803 -11.04 6.80 -33.84
CA ASP A 803 -12.36 6.33 -34.27
C ASP A 803 -12.96 5.32 -33.28
N ALA A 804 -12.30 5.09 -32.15
CA ALA A 804 -12.78 4.16 -31.14
C ALA A 804 -13.96 4.75 -30.37
N ASP A 805 -15.12 4.12 -30.50
CA ASP A 805 -16.32 4.49 -29.75
C ASP A 805 -16.23 3.99 -28.29
N PHE A 806 -15.89 4.93 -27.40
CA PHE A 806 -16.02 4.79 -25.96
C PHE A 806 -17.15 5.68 -25.41
N GLU A 807 -18.23 5.89 -26.18
CA GLU A 807 -19.31 6.86 -25.91
C GLU A 807 -19.93 6.70 -24.51
N GLU A 808 -20.05 5.46 -24.01
CA GLU A 808 -20.53 5.13 -22.66
C GLU A 808 -19.70 5.82 -21.54
N PHE A 809 -18.46 6.24 -21.85
CA PHE A 809 -17.51 6.84 -20.91
C PHE A 809 -17.14 8.29 -21.27
N LEU A 810 -17.90 8.98 -22.13
CA LEU A 810 -17.57 10.34 -22.63
C LEU A 810 -17.49 11.43 -21.57
N ASP A 811 -18.21 11.26 -20.46
CA ASP A 811 -18.23 12.18 -19.33
C ASP A 811 -17.93 11.47 -18.00
N PRO A 812 -16.71 10.91 -17.83
CA PRO A 812 -16.39 10.05 -16.70
C PRO A 812 -16.28 10.83 -15.38
N TRP A 813 -16.23 12.17 -15.47
CA TRP A 813 -16.22 13.12 -14.36
C TRP A 813 -17.57 13.80 -14.12
N ARG A 814 -18.60 13.48 -14.92
CA ARG A 814 -19.92 14.14 -14.88
C ARG A 814 -19.82 15.66 -15.08
N LEU A 815 -18.82 16.13 -15.82
CA LEU A 815 -18.56 17.53 -16.15
C LEU A 815 -19.77 18.16 -16.82
N ASP A 816 -20.48 17.48 -17.70
CA ASP A 816 -21.66 18.07 -18.36
C ASP A 816 -22.80 18.31 -17.37
N THR A 817 -22.96 17.41 -16.41
CA THR A 817 -23.94 17.55 -15.33
C THR A 817 -23.54 18.68 -14.37
N LEU A 818 -22.25 18.73 -14.01
CA LEU A 818 -21.64 19.79 -13.20
C LEU A 818 -21.85 21.16 -13.88
N MET A 819 -21.56 21.22 -15.17
CA MET A 819 -21.67 22.41 -16.00
C MET A 819 -23.11 22.89 -16.17
N LYS A 820 -24.08 21.97 -16.27
CA LYS A 820 -25.50 22.31 -16.23
C LYS A 820 -25.92 22.91 -14.89
N LYS A 821 -25.42 22.39 -13.76
CA LYS A 821 -25.68 22.95 -12.42
C LYS A 821 -25.09 24.35 -12.27
N LEU A 822 -23.81 24.51 -12.59
CA LEU A 822 -23.10 25.80 -12.49
C LEU A 822 -23.73 26.88 -13.39
N LYS A 823 -24.17 26.53 -14.61
CA LYS A 823 -24.91 27.45 -15.48
C LYS A 823 -26.24 27.88 -14.85
N ARG A 824 -27.02 26.95 -14.28
CA ARG A 824 -28.29 27.26 -13.60
C ARG A 824 -28.08 28.18 -12.40
N GLU A 825 -27.06 27.93 -11.58
CA GLU A 825 -26.72 28.76 -10.42
C GLU A 825 -26.26 30.17 -10.84
N SER A 826 -25.44 30.28 -11.90
CA SER A 826 -25.03 31.58 -12.45
C SER A 826 -26.18 32.40 -13.07
N GLN A 827 -27.18 31.70 -13.64
CA GLN A 827 -28.39 32.33 -14.19
C GLN A 827 -29.35 32.77 -13.08
N ALA A 828 -29.45 32.00 -11.99
CA ALA A 828 -30.22 32.38 -10.80
C ALA A 828 -29.60 33.58 -10.07
N GLY A 829 -28.27 33.65 -9.96
CA GLY A 829 -27.57 34.80 -9.36
C GLY A 829 -27.64 36.10 -10.17
N ARG A 830 -27.90 36.02 -11.48
CA ARG A 830 -28.21 37.20 -12.32
C ARG A 830 -29.69 37.61 -12.27
N GLY A 831 -30.57 36.78 -11.71
CA GLY A 831 -32.00 37.02 -11.60
C GLY A 831 -32.45 37.78 -10.35
N SER A 832 -31.62 37.89 -9.31
CA SER A 832 -31.97 38.63 -8.07
C SER A 832 -31.54 40.11 -8.07
N GLY A 833 -31.00 40.60 -9.19
CA GLY A 833 -30.54 41.98 -9.35
C GLY A 833 -31.51 42.87 -10.12
N ARG A 834 -32.82 42.82 -9.82
CA ARG A 834 -33.82 43.83 -10.23
C ARG A 834 -35.13 43.61 -9.47
N GLY A 835 -35.24 44.29 -8.34
CA GLY A 835 -36.44 44.32 -7.52
C GLY A 835 -36.15 45.09 -6.24
N GLY A 836 -36.02 46.41 -6.35
CA GLY A 836 -36.10 47.28 -5.18
C GLY A 836 -37.56 47.39 -4.76
N ALA A 837 -37.83 47.05 -3.49
CA ALA A 837 -38.87 47.63 -2.64
C ALA A 837 -38.67 47.09 -1.22
N GLU A 838 -38.26 48.01 -0.34
CA GLU A 838 -38.68 48.26 1.05
C GLU A 838 -39.07 47.11 2.00
N GLU A 839 -38.49 47.21 3.22
CA GLU A 839 -38.99 46.78 4.53
C GLU A 839 -39.16 45.25 4.75
N ASP A 840 -38.63 44.59 5.78
CA ASP A 840 -38.50 45.00 7.17
C ASP A 840 -37.44 44.17 7.91
N CYS A 841 -36.85 44.79 8.92
CA CYS A 841 -35.97 44.20 9.91
C CYS A 841 -36.77 43.36 10.91
N HIS A 842 -36.26 42.19 11.35
CA HIS A 842 -36.50 41.74 12.72
C HIS A 842 -35.36 40.86 13.25
N MET A 843 -34.78 41.36 14.35
CA MET A 843 -33.91 40.66 15.29
C MET A 843 -34.56 39.36 15.81
N GLN A 844 -33.80 38.25 15.79
CA GLN A 844 -33.40 37.50 16.99
C GLN A 844 -32.34 36.46 16.65
#